data_AF-A0A3D1TF58-F1
#
_entry.id   AF-A0A3D1TF58-F1
#
_cell.length_a   1.000
_cell.length_b   1.000
_cell.length_c   1.000
_cell.angle_alpha   90.00
_cell.angle_beta   90.00
_cell.angle_gamma   90.00
#
_symmetry.space_group_name_H-M   'P 1'
#
loop_
_entity.id
_entity.type
_entity.pdbx_description
1 polymer ?
#
loop_
_entity_poly.entity_id
_entity_poly.type
_entity_poly.pdbx_seq_one_letter_code
_entity_poly.pdbx_strand_id
1 'polypeptide(L)'
;MLVAPSAWAEQAEPPSWSQRVQEVYVPASQLPVLLEQSPDRLLLPRAEYERLRAQAERNRAAGASSDRFPAPEPAVWTDVAYEIGVEGSIATIEGVFQLQVLRDGLQRIPLELGGVGVLGATLDGIDAALGVDGDGLLQLFVAGRGRHELRLTMLGQPSRTSAQQVLTLRLPEVAAGRMRLRVAGDIELKSGARVISREYLEAEDLTRFELLPGKGPLILVMSLNSRLMREERVVVARSLQLHHISESLERVRAMFAMEVLHRPERRFEFRLPACFEVTEVESPMLSEWTLVDEPEGKLLTVQLREDATGAVPISISAFAPQPETAPWQLSWIEPLGVVGRTSVVGLFLDPRLELGAVDSRALVAIDVSSISAPGLAWLESEGIEVGNSPAAVSPAGAFFAPLGDGGLTLGLERSKARHLVTANSVLMLGETELRLQGGFSIIPLEERLFGFDFLIPPGWTLERLGLADGRELAYESYDWAEGGRRVHVPLQEGGLPGIELGVVFTATAVPPGWVSDWEVRSIEFPRFALLGTDDERGAVAVSVADDLDVRPVQLDGLTPLDEKEKAAYGLAGVESRLAYRYESGRFGAELEARRIEPRVTARGFHFFTLNRDLLRVHEELQYEVTRARADRVRFSLPLDTPQGVSIQETGDVGIKEYIFEETATERLWTVTLTRPVLGAIRIALDFEMGFEGAGVDGVQLPCAMAVGVAYQSGYVAVEGDPDLAIEILEAPRRVDLGELVDAAYQPGRRLLGVYGFVGPAPRVRVRAVERVLAEMPLIIVERGRLLTLLSAHGLAQSEAVFRVKAKAAFLGVRLPKGAALWSAHLDGNPAKPQVAAGGEG
;
A
#
# COMPACT_ATOMS: atom_id res chain seq x y z
N MET A 1 59.69 -24.92 24.27
CA MET A 1 59.91 -23.48 24.50
C MET A 1 58.96 -22.75 23.55
N LEU A 2 57.72 -22.44 23.97
CA LEU A 2 57.32 -21.17 24.62
C LEU A 2 57.85 -19.99 23.77
N VAL A 3 57.05 -19.17 23.09
CA VAL A 3 55.83 -18.46 23.55
C VAL A 3 54.97 -18.02 22.35
N ALA A 4 53.66 -18.18 22.46
CA ALA A 4 52.65 -17.15 22.15
C ALA A 4 51.95 -16.85 23.50
N PRO A 5 51.33 -15.68 23.79
CA PRO A 5 50.52 -14.87 22.86
C PRO A 5 50.55 -13.33 23.09
N SER A 6 49.98 -12.57 22.15
CA SER A 6 49.30 -11.31 22.50
C SER A 6 48.11 -11.09 21.58
N ALA A 7 46.95 -10.99 22.22
CA ALA A 7 45.62 -10.91 21.65
C ALA A 7 45.42 -9.67 20.78
N TRP A 8 44.84 -9.88 19.60
CA TRP A 8 44.08 -8.85 18.90
C TRP A 8 42.59 -9.12 19.13
N ALA A 9 41.96 -8.09 19.70
CA ALA A 9 40.57 -7.69 19.53
C ALA A 9 39.52 -8.80 19.62
N GLU A 10 39.04 -8.98 20.85
CA GLU A 10 37.63 -9.03 21.23
C GLU A 10 36.63 -9.16 20.07
N GLN A 11 35.97 -10.32 20.08
CA GLN A 11 34.69 -10.57 19.42
C GLN A 11 33.72 -9.44 19.78
N ALA A 12 33.32 -8.68 18.76
CA ALA A 12 32.18 -7.77 18.89
C ALA A 12 30.96 -8.60 19.28
N GLU A 13 30.41 -8.31 20.46
CA GLU A 13 29.12 -8.82 20.91
C GLU A 13 28.05 -8.49 19.86
N PRO A 14 27.08 -9.38 19.60
CA PRO A 14 25.94 -9.05 18.78
C PRO A 14 25.21 -7.85 19.41
N PRO A 15 24.76 -6.85 18.62
CA PRO A 15 24.18 -5.64 19.18
C PRO A 15 23.00 -6.00 20.08
N SER A 16 23.06 -5.55 21.33
CA SER A 16 21.91 -5.56 22.22
C SER A 16 20.78 -4.82 21.50
N TRP A 17 19.64 -5.48 21.27
CA TRP A 17 18.43 -4.79 20.86
C TRP A 17 17.92 -3.98 22.06
N SER A 18 18.59 -2.86 22.35
CA SER A 18 17.99 -1.78 23.12
C SER A 18 16.78 -1.34 22.29
N GLN A 19 15.57 -1.51 22.82
CA GLN A 19 14.37 -0.91 22.24
C GLN A 19 14.69 0.54 21.88
N ARG A 20 14.77 0.83 20.58
CA ARG A 20 14.88 2.21 20.09
C ARG A 20 13.57 2.89 20.46
N VAL A 21 13.58 3.69 21.52
CA VAL A 21 12.50 4.65 21.79
C VAL A 21 12.58 5.69 20.67
N GLN A 22 11.67 5.61 19.72
CA GLN A 22 11.57 6.56 18.62
C GLN A 22 10.74 7.76 19.12
N GLU A 23 11.41 8.89 19.38
CA GLU A 23 10.71 10.16 19.65
C GLU A 23 10.30 10.77 18.30
N VAL A 24 8.98 10.89 18.07
CA VAL A 24 8.41 11.52 16.86
C VAL A 24 7.86 12.89 17.25
N TYR A 25 8.34 13.93 16.58
CA TYR A 25 7.84 15.31 16.78
C TYR A 25 6.70 15.56 15.81
N VAL A 26 5.49 15.76 16.35
CA VAL A 26 4.26 15.96 15.57
C VAL A 26 3.76 17.39 15.81
N PRO A 27 3.33 18.14 14.77
CA PRO A 27 2.73 19.46 14.94
C PRO A 27 1.50 19.38 15.86
N ALA A 28 1.32 20.36 16.75
CA ALA A 28 0.19 20.38 17.70
C ALA A 28 -1.20 20.28 17.02
N SER A 29 -1.30 20.70 15.75
CA SER A 29 -2.51 20.61 14.93
C SER A 29 -2.86 19.19 14.47
N GLN A 30 -1.93 18.23 14.50
CA GLN A 30 -2.15 16.83 14.11
C GLN A 30 -2.31 15.89 15.32
N LEU A 31 -2.27 16.43 16.55
CA LEU A 31 -2.48 15.69 17.78
C LEU A 31 -3.87 15.00 17.87
N PRO A 32 -4.98 15.58 17.38
CA PRO A 32 -6.30 14.94 17.42
C PRO A 32 -6.38 13.63 16.61
N VAL A 33 -5.74 13.60 15.44
CA VAL A 33 -5.74 12.44 14.52
C VAL A 33 -5.01 11.22 15.12
N LEU A 34 -4.02 11.45 15.99
CA LEU A 34 -3.30 10.37 16.69
C LEU A 34 -4.05 9.83 17.92
N LEU A 35 -5.01 10.58 18.46
CA LEU A 35 -5.77 10.22 19.66
C LEU A 35 -7.12 9.55 19.31
N GLU A 36 -7.64 9.75 18.09
CA GLU A 36 -8.90 9.13 17.62
C GLU A 36 -8.83 7.60 17.48
N GLN A 37 -7.64 7.01 17.28
CA GLN A 37 -7.49 5.56 17.07
C GLN A 37 -7.32 4.73 18.36
N SER A 38 -7.32 5.34 19.55
CA SER A 38 -7.14 4.61 20.82
C SER A 38 -7.69 5.41 22.02
N PRO A 39 -8.93 5.15 22.49
CA PRO A 39 -9.59 5.93 23.54
C PRO A 39 -8.95 5.82 24.94
N ASP A 40 -8.06 4.84 25.17
CA ASP A 40 -7.48 4.54 26.49
C ASP A 40 -6.11 5.19 26.76
N ARG A 41 -5.80 6.35 26.16
CA ARG A 41 -4.49 7.01 26.35
C ARG A 41 -4.61 8.44 26.90
N LEU A 42 -3.77 8.75 27.90
CA LEU A 42 -3.70 10.06 28.57
C LEU A 42 -2.55 10.90 28.00
N LEU A 43 -2.84 12.17 27.68
CA LEU A 43 -1.84 13.16 27.28
C LEU A 43 -1.19 13.78 28.53
N LEU A 44 0.14 13.70 28.65
CA LEU A 44 0.89 14.22 29.80
C LEU A 44 2.03 15.14 29.35
N PRO A 45 2.32 16.23 30.08
CA PRO A 45 3.55 16.99 29.90
C PRO A 45 4.78 16.10 30.04
N ARG A 46 5.81 16.27 29.19
CA ARG A 46 7.03 15.44 29.21
C ARG A 46 7.68 15.37 30.59
N ALA A 47 7.74 16.49 31.30
CA ALA A 47 8.29 16.54 32.66
C ALA A 47 7.51 15.68 33.66
N GLU A 48 6.18 15.57 33.49
CA GLU A 48 5.32 14.75 34.33
C GLU A 48 5.46 13.26 33.97
N TYR A 49 5.54 12.93 32.68
CA TYR A 49 5.83 11.56 32.22
C TYR A 49 7.18 11.07 32.74
N GLU A 50 8.25 11.86 32.61
CA GLU A 50 9.58 11.49 33.10
C GLU A 50 9.60 11.37 34.63
N ARG A 51 8.86 12.24 35.34
CA ARG A 51 8.69 12.12 36.81
C ARG A 51 8.01 10.82 37.19
N LEU A 52 6.92 10.45 36.52
CA LEU A 52 6.17 9.21 36.79
C LEU A 52 6.99 7.96 36.41
N ARG A 53 7.75 8.01 35.32
CA ARG A 53 8.65 6.91 34.90
C ARG A 53 9.78 6.71 35.91
N ALA A 54 10.44 7.79 36.33
CA ALA A 54 11.48 7.74 37.38
C ALA A 54 10.91 7.28 38.73
N GLN A 55 9.65 7.60 39.04
CA GLN A 55 8.98 7.08 40.22
C GLN A 55 8.70 5.57 40.10
N ALA A 56 8.27 5.09 38.93
CA ALA A 56 8.02 3.67 38.67
C ALA A 56 9.31 2.83 38.71
N GLU A 57 10.42 3.35 38.16
CA GLU A 57 11.73 2.72 38.25
C GLU A 57 12.25 2.66 39.70
N ARG A 58 12.05 3.72 40.48
CA ARG A 58 12.37 3.73 41.92
C ARG A 58 11.53 2.74 42.72
N ASN A 59 10.24 2.59 42.40
CA ASN A 59 9.37 1.59 43.04
C ASN A 59 9.78 0.15 42.67
N ARG A 60 10.20 -0.11 41.42
CA ARG A 60 10.77 -1.41 41.02
C ARG A 60 12.09 -1.73 41.74
N ALA A 61 12.95 -0.73 41.90
CA ALA A 61 14.21 -0.89 42.62
C ALA A 61 14.01 -1.08 44.14
N ALA A 62 13.02 -0.42 44.74
CA ALA A 62 12.65 -0.58 46.15
C ALA A 62 12.04 -1.96 46.47
N GLY A 63 11.40 -2.60 45.49
CA GLY A 63 10.92 -4.00 45.62
C GLY A 63 12.04 -5.04 45.70
N ALA A 64 13.29 -4.68 45.39
CA ALA A 64 14.42 -5.61 45.28
C ALA A 64 15.40 -5.58 46.48
N SER A 65 15.22 -4.71 47.49
CA SER A 65 16.12 -4.70 48.65
C SER A 65 15.53 -4.02 49.89
N SER A 66 15.58 -4.76 51.01
CA SER A 66 15.69 -4.31 52.43
C SER A 66 14.50 -4.46 53.39
N ASP A 67 13.75 -5.57 53.33
CA ASP A 67 13.20 -6.14 54.57
C ASP A 67 13.25 -7.66 54.54
N ARG A 68 13.87 -8.28 55.56
CA ARG A 68 14.09 -9.74 55.62
C ARG A 68 12.78 -10.54 55.77
N PHE A 69 11.66 -9.85 55.97
CA PHE A 69 10.28 -10.33 55.89
C PHE A 69 9.36 -9.15 55.51
N PRO A 70 9.09 -8.88 54.22
CA PRO A 70 8.13 -7.83 53.88
C PRO A 70 6.73 -8.24 54.37
N ALA A 71 6.00 -7.31 55.01
CA ALA A 71 4.64 -7.55 55.50
C ALA A 71 3.78 -8.17 54.37
N PRO A 72 3.09 -9.30 54.55
CA PRO A 72 2.44 -10.04 53.46
C PRO A 72 1.53 -9.16 52.58
N GLU A 73 0.82 -8.23 53.22
CA GLU A 73 0.00 -7.20 52.58
C GLU A 73 0.72 -5.83 52.57
N PRO A 74 0.71 -5.09 51.44
CA PRO A 74 1.37 -3.79 51.33
C PRO A 74 0.69 -2.67 52.13
N ALA A 75 -0.61 -2.78 52.36
CA ALA A 75 -1.41 -1.87 53.16
C ALA A 75 -2.64 -2.61 53.70
N VAL A 76 -3.20 -2.14 54.82
CA VAL A 76 -4.36 -2.76 55.46
C VAL A 76 -5.38 -1.70 55.87
N TRP A 77 -6.65 -1.93 55.54
CA TRP A 77 -7.75 -1.13 56.08
C TRP A 77 -7.94 -1.43 57.57
N THR A 78 -7.90 -0.40 58.41
CA THR A 78 -7.92 -0.52 59.87
C THR A 78 -9.28 -0.18 60.48
N ASP A 79 -9.97 0.83 59.97
CA ASP A 79 -11.30 1.26 60.43
C ASP A 79 -12.12 1.80 59.26
N VAL A 80 -13.44 1.67 59.32
CA VAL A 80 -14.36 2.33 58.40
C VAL A 80 -15.62 2.81 59.10
N ALA A 81 -16.10 3.99 58.70
CA ALA A 81 -17.40 4.52 59.08
C ALA A 81 -18.25 4.80 57.83
N TYR A 82 -19.42 4.18 57.74
CA TYR A 82 -20.40 4.42 56.70
C TYR A 82 -21.60 5.20 57.25
N GLU A 83 -22.00 6.26 56.56
CA GLU A 83 -23.29 6.92 56.71
C GLU A 83 -24.08 6.74 55.41
N ILE A 84 -25.23 6.09 55.50
CA ILE A 84 -26.11 5.78 54.37
C ILE A 84 -27.42 6.54 54.56
N GLY A 85 -27.76 7.42 53.63
CA GLY A 85 -29.04 8.10 53.56
C GLY A 85 -29.86 7.55 52.39
N VAL A 86 -31.09 7.11 52.65
CA VAL A 86 -31.98 6.59 51.62
C VAL A 86 -33.16 7.55 51.45
N GLU A 87 -33.18 8.23 50.31
CA GLU A 87 -34.21 9.20 49.93
C GLU A 87 -34.77 8.85 48.56
N GLY A 88 -36.07 8.52 48.49
CA GLY A 88 -36.73 8.17 47.23
C GLY A 88 -36.12 6.94 46.54
N SER A 89 -35.51 7.17 45.38
CA SER A 89 -34.86 6.18 44.50
C SER A 89 -33.33 6.23 44.54
N ILE A 90 -32.75 7.00 45.47
CA ILE A 90 -31.30 7.19 45.58
C ILE A 90 -30.87 6.90 47.02
N ALA A 91 -29.77 6.17 47.17
CA ALA A 91 -29.06 6.01 48.43
C ALA A 91 -27.74 6.77 48.36
N THR A 92 -27.60 7.84 49.15
CA THR A 92 -26.32 8.52 49.34
C THR A 92 -25.50 7.75 50.37
N ILE A 93 -24.25 7.46 50.03
CA ILE A 93 -23.35 6.66 50.87
C ILE A 93 -22.06 7.44 51.03
N GLU A 94 -21.73 7.78 52.26
CA GLU A 94 -20.43 8.33 52.63
C GLU A 94 -19.63 7.30 53.40
N GLY A 95 -18.42 6.99 52.94
CA GLY A 95 -17.49 6.09 53.61
C GLY A 95 -16.21 6.81 53.99
N VAL A 96 -15.85 6.79 55.27
CA VAL A 96 -14.55 7.27 55.77
C VAL A 96 -13.72 6.08 56.21
N PHE A 97 -12.61 5.82 55.52
CA PHE A 97 -11.75 4.68 55.68
C PHE A 97 -10.40 5.09 56.24
N GLN A 98 -9.87 4.33 57.19
CA GLN A 98 -8.55 4.51 57.76
C GLN A 98 -7.62 3.42 57.22
N LEU A 99 -6.63 3.83 56.45
CA LEU A 99 -5.67 2.95 55.80
C LEU A 99 -4.32 3.02 56.50
N GLN A 100 -3.71 1.87 56.77
CA GLN A 100 -2.32 1.79 57.20
C GLN A 100 -1.46 1.23 56.07
N VAL A 101 -0.63 2.08 55.46
CA VAL A 101 0.37 1.67 54.47
C VAL A 101 1.61 1.18 55.21
N LEU A 102 2.00 -0.07 54.95
CA LEU A 102 3.06 -0.78 55.67
C LEU A 102 4.39 -0.76 54.92
N ARG A 103 4.34 -0.60 53.59
CA ARG A 103 5.51 -0.60 52.69
C ARG A 103 5.73 0.76 52.06
N ASP A 104 6.99 1.16 51.94
CA ASP A 104 7.38 2.35 51.19
C ASP A 104 7.16 2.17 49.68
N GLY A 105 6.98 3.27 48.96
CA GLY A 105 6.66 3.28 47.53
C GLY A 105 5.17 3.41 47.22
N LEU A 106 4.84 3.51 45.94
CA LEU A 106 3.44 3.60 45.47
C LEU A 106 2.77 2.22 45.62
N GLN A 107 1.71 2.16 46.43
CA GLN A 107 0.88 0.98 46.61
C GLN A 107 -0.41 1.12 45.81
N ARG A 108 -0.88 -0.01 45.28
CA ARG A 108 -2.17 -0.13 44.61
C ARG A 108 -3.09 -0.98 45.49
N ILE A 109 -4.23 -0.44 45.87
CA ILE A 109 -5.16 -1.07 46.82
C ILE A 109 -6.51 -1.24 46.15
N PRO A 110 -7.02 -2.48 46.02
CA PRO A 110 -8.32 -2.72 45.41
C PRO A 110 -9.45 -2.16 46.29
N LEU A 111 -10.40 -1.48 45.65
CA LEU A 111 -11.65 -1.04 46.25
C LEU A 111 -12.77 -1.92 45.71
N GLU A 112 -13.20 -2.90 46.51
CA GLU A 112 -14.27 -3.83 46.13
C GLU A 112 -15.65 -3.16 46.23
N LEU A 113 -15.97 -2.36 45.22
CA LEU A 113 -17.25 -1.68 45.09
C LEU A 113 -18.16 -2.40 44.10
N GLY A 114 -19.46 -2.44 44.38
CA GLY A 114 -20.46 -3.02 43.49
C GLY A 114 -21.86 -2.51 43.81
N GLY A 115 -22.70 -2.31 42.78
CA GLY A 115 -24.03 -1.72 42.95
C GLY A 115 -24.01 -0.25 43.41
N VAL A 116 -22.85 0.42 43.32
CA VAL A 116 -22.64 1.83 43.67
C VAL A 116 -21.88 2.57 42.57
N GLY A 117 -22.26 3.82 42.33
CA GLY A 117 -21.46 4.78 41.55
C GLY A 117 -20.64 5.66 42.48
N VAL A 118 -19.37 5.91 42.16
CA VAL A 118 -18.50 6.82 42.94
C VAL A 118 -18.69 8.25 42.42
N LEU A 119 -19.09 9.17 43.30
CA LEU A 119 -19.24 10.60 42.99
C LEU A 119 -17.99 11.42 43.33
N GLY A 120 -17.23 10.98 44.33
CA GLY A 120 -16.05 11.69 44.79
C GLY A 120 -15.19 10.84 45.70
N ALA A 121 -13.88 11.07 45.66
CA ALA A 121 -12.91 10.38 46.48
C ALA A 121 -11.80 11.34 46.89
N THR A 122 -11.52 11.44 48.18
CA THR A 122 -10.41 12.25 48.71
C THR A 122 -9.52 11.40 49.61
N LEU A 123 -8.21 11.53 49.44
CA LEU A 123 -7.18 10.89 50.25
C LEU A 123 -6.42 11.98 51.01
N ASP A 124 -6.43 11.93 52.33
CA ASP A 124 -5.82 12.94 53.21
C ASP A 124 -6.25 14.39 52.91
N GLY A 125 -7.51 14.56 52.47
CA GLY A 125 -8.12 15.87 52.19
C GLY A 125 -7.82 16.45 50.80
N ILE A 126 -7.11 15.73 49.93
CA ILE A 126 -6.92 16.07 48.51
C ILE A 126 -7.55 14.99 47.62
N ASP A 127 -7.76 15.28 46.34
CA ASP A 127 -8.38 14.32 45.40
C ASP A 127 -7.58 13.01 45.36
N ALA A 128 -8.28 11.88 45.53
CA ALA A 128 -7.65 10.56 45.55
C ALA A 128 -7.30 10.12 44.12
N ALA A 129 -6.11 9.58 43.94
CA ALA A 129 -5.72 8.95 42.68
C ALA A 129 -6.40 7.58 42.55
N LEU A 130 -7.39 7.50 41.67
CA LEU A 130 -8.13 6.27 41.35
C LEU A 130 -7.81 5.80 39.93
N GLY A 131 -7.85 4.49 39.71
CA GLY A 131 -7.78 3.90 38.37
C GLY A 131 -8.56 2.60 38.31
N VAL A 132 -8.80 2.11 37.10
CA VAL A 132 -9.49 0.84 36.86
C VAL A 132 -8.48 -0.14 36.30
N ASP A 133 -8.45 -1.39 36.77
CA ASP A 133 -7.59 -2.42 36.19
C ASP A 133 -8.25 -3.12 34.98
N GLY A 134 -7.53 -4.05 34.34
CA GLY A 134 -8.00 -4.74 33.14
C GLY A 134 -9.24 -5.61 33.34
N ASP A 135 -9.61 -5.88 34.61
CA ASP A 135 -10.82 -6.63 34.98
C ASP A 135 -11.97 -5.70 35.40
N GLY A 136 -11.79 -4.38 35.29
CA GLY A 136 -12.82 -3.39 35.62
C GLY A 136 -12.90 -3.03 37.10
N LEU A 137 -11.96 -3.47 37.95
CA LEU A 137 -11.99 -3.19 39.39
C LEU A 137 -11.34 -1.85 39.71
N LEU A 138 -11.98 -1.08 40.60
CA LEU A 138 -11.47 0.21 41.05
C LEU A 138 -10.28 0.02 41.99
N GLN A 139 -9.22 0.80 41.77
CA GLN A 139 -7.95 0.74 42.47
C GLN A 139 -7.61 2.12 43.04
N LEU A 140 -7.27 2.18 44.33
CA LEU A 140 -6.69 3.34 44.97
C LEU A 140 -5.16 3.30 44.86
N PHE A 141 -4.56 4.41 44.43
CA PHE A 141 -3.12 4.60 44.44
C PHE A 141 -2.70 5.50 45.60
N VAL A 142 -1.84 4.99 46.48
CA VAL A 142 -1.36 5.72 47.66
C VAL A 142 0.15 5.59 47.78
N ALA A 143 0.83 6.67 48.15
CA ALA A 143 2.27 6.69 48.40
C ALA A 143 2.56 7.32 49.76
N GLY A 144 3.61 6.84 50.40
CA GLY A 144 3.99 7.24 51.75
C GLY A 144 3.62 6.15 52.75
N ARG A 145 4.59 5.71 53.56
CA ARG A 145 4.33 4.78 54.65
C ARG A 145 3.70 5.54 55.81
N GLY A 146 2.62 5.01 56.37
CA GLY A 146 1.90 5.69 57.43
C GLY A 146 0.39 5.47 57.37
N ARG A 147 -0.32 6.29 58.15
CA ARG A 147 -1.78 6.27 58.21
C ARG A 147 -2.34 7.30 57.23
N HIS A 148 -3.34 6.88 56.47
CA HIS A 148 -4.04 7.69 55.49
C HIS A 148 -5.56 7.61 55.71
N GLU A 149 -6.27 8.69 55.43
CA GLU A 149 -7.73 8.73 55.46
C GLU A 149 -8.29 8.83 54.03
N LEU A 150 -9.05 7.83 53.60
CA LEU A 150 -9.81 7.88 52.35
C LEU A 150 -11.27 8.22 52.68
N ARG A 151 -11.83 9.24 52.04
CA ARG A 151 -13.26 9.54 52.06
C ARG A 151 -13.86 9.31 50.68
N LEU A 152 -14.88 8.48 50.61
CA LEU A 152 -15.66 8.19 49.40
C LEU A 152 -17.08 8.71 49.55
N THR A 153 -17.57 9.38 48.52
CA THR A 153 -18.98 9.73 48.34
C THR A 153 -19.52 8.92 47.18
N MET A 154 -20.59 8.16 47.40
CA MET A 154 -21.13 7.18 46.47
C MET A 154 -22.65 7.26 46.39
N LEU A 155 -23.22 6.80 45.27
CA LEU A 155 -24.65 6.62 45.08
C LEU A 155 -24.97 5.14 44.87
N GLY A 156 -25.89 4.62 45.68
CA GLY A 156 -26.58 3.36 45.41
C GLY A 156 -27.98 3.61 44.87
N GLN A 157 -28.53 2.63 44.17
CA GLN A 157 -29.92 2.69 43.68
C GLN A 157 -30.75 1.61 44.40
N PRO A 158 -31.62 1.99 45.36
CA PRO A 158 -32.56 1.06 45.95
C PRO A 158 -33.60 0.64 44.90
N SER A 159 -33.84 -0.67 44.78
CA SER A 159 -35.00 -1.17 44.07
C SER A 159 -36.19 -1.27 45.02
N ARG A 160 -37.39 -0.95 44.54
CA ARG A 160 -38.63 -1.09 45.32
C ARG A 160 -39.46 -2.23 44.76
N THR A 161 -39.97 -3.05 45.65
CA THR A 161 -41.02 -4.04 45.36
C THR A 161 -42.32 -3.62 46.08
N SER A 162 -43.37 -4.41 45.94
CA SER A 162 -44.70 -4.15 46.50
C SER A 162 -44.76 -4.00 48.02
N ALA A 163 -43.81 -4.61 48.73
CA ALA A 163 -43.84 -4.71 50.19
C ALA A 163 -42.52 -4.32 50.86
N GLN A 164 -41.47 -4.10 50.06
CA GLN A 164 -40.11 -3.91 50.54
C GLN A 164 -39.31 -2.96 49.65
N GLN A 165 -38.32 -2.30 50.23
CA GLN A 165 -37.26 -1.60 49.51
C GLN A 165 -35.96 -2.38 49.71
N VAL A 166 -35.28 -2.73 48.62
CA VAL A 166 -34.05 -3.52 48.63
C VAL A 166 -32.89 -2.67 48.14
N LEU A 167 -31.84 -2.56 48.95
CA LEU A 167 -30.61 -1.88 48.58
C LEU A 167 -29.47 -2.91 48.56
N THR A 168 -28.97 -3.21 47.36
CA THR A 168 -27.89 -4.18 47.13
C THR A 168 -26.60 -3.45 46.80
N LEU A 169 -25.60 -3.60 47.67
CA LEU A 169 -24.32 -2.91 47.57
C LEU A 169 -23.19 -3.91 47.86
N ARG A 170 -22.00 -3.64 47.34
CA ARG A 170 -20.75 -4.24 47.81
C ARG A 170 -19.84 -3.09 48.21
N LEU A 171 -19.42 -3.10 49.47
CA LEU A 171 -18.58 -2.07 50.09
C LEU A 171 -17.28 -2.73 50.57
N PRO A 172 -16.16 -1.99 50.66
CA PRO A 172 -14.88 -2.59 51.00
C PRO A 172 -14.88 -3.19 52.43
N GLU A 173 -14.31 -4.38 52.56
CA GLU A 173 -14.21 -5.08 53.84
C GLU A 173 -13.07 -4.53 54.70
N VAL A 174 -13.37 -4.24 55.97
CA VAL A 174 -12.41 -3.70 56.95
C VAL A 174 -12.55 -4.43 58.28
N ALA A 175 -11.44 -4.59 59.02
CA ALA A 175 -11.40 -5.34 60.27
C ALA A 175 -12.33 -4.78 61.36
N ALA A 176 -12.51 -3.45 61.39
CA ALA A 176 -13.45 -2.75 62.25
C ALA A 176 -14.30 -1.79 61.40
N GLY A 177 -15.63 -1.90 61.50
CA GLY A 177 -16.54 -1.08 60.72
C GLY A 177 -17.77 -0.66 61.50
N ARG A 178 -18.19 0.60 61.32
CA ARG A 178 -19.46 1.14 61.81
C ARG A 178 -20.31 1.57 60.63
N MET A 179 -21.61 1.32 60.72
CA MET A 179 -22.53 1.68 59.65
C MET A 179 -23.80 2.28 60.25
N ARG A 180 -24.19 3.44 59.75
CA ARG A 180 -25.47 4.07 60.08
C ARG A 180 -26.32 4.20 58.84
N LEU A 181 -27.59 3.89 58.98
CA LEU A 181 -28.58 3.99 57.91
C LEU A 181 -29.70 4.93 58.36
N ARG A 182 -30.06 5.87 57.49
CA ARG A 182 -31.18 6.79 57.65
C ARG A 182 -32.16 6.57 56.51
N VAL A 183 -33.42 6.33 56.84
CA VAL A 183 -34.48 6.08 55.85
C VAL A 183 -35.72 6.85 56.25
N ALA A 184 -36.33 7.55 55.30
CA ALA A 184 -37.61 8.24 55.53
C ALA A 184 -38.73 7.24 55.84
N GLY A 185 -39.59 7.57 56.81
CA GLY A 185 -40.70 6.77 57.32
C GLY A 185 -40.37 5.91 58.55
N ASP A 186 -41.41 5.26 59.08
CA ASP A 186 -41.28 4.24 60.14
C ASP A 186 -40.97 2.87 59.50
N ILE A 187 -39.67 2.56 59.42
CA ILE A 187 -39.12 1.46 58.62
C ILE A 187 -38.61 0.33 59.53
N GLU A 188 -38.83 -0.92 59.12
CA GLU A 188 -38.22 -2.10 59.71
C GLU A 188 -37.19 -2.72 58.75
N LEU A 189 -36.02 -3.09 59.26
CA LEU A 189 -35.04 -3.87 58.49
C LEU A 189 -35.37 -5.36 58.64
N LYS A 190 -35.82 -5.98 57.55
CA LYS A 190 -36.25 -7.40 57.51
C LYS A 190 -35.09 -8.37 57.32
N SER A 191 -34.05 -7.98 56.57
CA SER A 191 -32.83 -8.78 56.38
C SER A 191 -31.66 -7.93 55.87
N GLY A 192 -30.45 -8.49 55.90
CA GLY A 192 -29.24 -7.89 55.32
C GLY A 192 -28.11 -7.66 56.29
N ALA A 193 -28.31 -6.77 57.25
CA ALA A 193 -27.33 -6.41 58.27
C ALA A 193 -27.87 -6.70 59.67
N ARG A 194 -26.96 -7.01 60.61
CA ARG A 194 -27.33 -7.11 62.03
C ARG A 194 -27.56 -5.70 62.59
N VAL A 195 -28.75 -5.47 63.12
CA VAL A 195 -29.14 -4.19 63.74
C VAL A 195 -28.61 -4.16 65.18
N ILE A 196 -27.80 -3.14 65.50
CA ILE A 196 -27.35 -2.83 66.86
C ILE A 196 -28.43 -2.03 67.58
N SER A 197 -28.94 -0.99 66.92
CA SER A 197 -29.99 -0.12 67.45
C SER A 197 -30.89 0.40 66.32
N ARG A 198 -32.14 0.69 66.68
CA ARG A 198 -33.15 1.31 65.82
C ARG A 198 -33.83 2.41 66.62
N GLU A 199 -33.90 3.60 66.05
CA GLU A 199 -34.56 4.75 66.64
C GLU A 199 -35.43 5.42 65.57
N TYR A 200 -36.72 5.56 65.84
CA TYR A 200 -37.64 6.30 64.97
C TYR A 200 -37.81 7.71 65.51
N LEU A 201 -37.43 8.70 64.71
CA LEU A 201 -37.49 10.13 65.03
C LEU A 201 -38.79 10.70 64.44
N GLU A 202 -39.86 10.67 65.24
CA GLU A 202 -41.22 11.04 64.80
C GLU A 202 -41.33 12.48 64.26
N ALA A 203 -40.53 13.41 64.79
CA ALA A 203 -40.53 14.81 64.33
C ALA A 203 -39.93 15.01 62.93
N GLU A 204 -39.08 14.08 62.48
CA GLU A 204 -38.37 14.14 61.20
C GLU A 204 -38.91 13.11 60.18
N ASP A 205 -39.91 12.31 60.57
CA ASP A 205 -40.41 11.13 59.82
C ASP A 205 -39.26 10.26 59.30
N LEU A 206 -38.32 9.92 60.19
CA LEU A 206 -37.07 9.24 59.82
C LEU A 206 -36.71 8.13 60.79
N THR A 207 -36.38 6.95 60.26
CA THR A 207 -35.81 5.85 61.04
C THR A 207 -34.29 5.85 60.90
N ARG A 208 -33.59 5.83 62.04
CA ARG A 208 -32.14 5.65 62.12
C ARG A 208 -31.81 4.25 62.61
N PHE A 209 -30.89 3.60 61.92
CA PHE A 209 -30.32 2.32 62.34
C PHE A 209 -28.82 2.46 62.57
N GLU A 210 -28.31 1.83 63.62
CA GLU A 210 -26.91 1.45 63.71
C GLU A 210 -26.78 -0.03 63.35
N LEU A 211 -25.91 -0.32 62.40
CA LEU A 211 -25.74 -1.64 61.78
C LEU A 211 -24.30 -2.14 61.95
N LEU A 212 -24.14 -3.45 62.05
CA LEU A 212 -22.83 -4.11 61.91
C LEU A 212 -22.60 -4.45 60.43
N PRO A 213 -21.53 -3.95 59.79
CA PRO A 213 -21.17 -4.36 58.43
C PRO A 213 -20.76 -5.85 58.42
N GLY A 214 -21.33 -6.60 57.48
CA GLY A 214 -21.03 -8.02 57.25
C GLY A 214 -19.93 -8.23 56.20
N LYS A 215 -19.50 -9.49 56.03
CA LYS A 215 -18.63 -9.89 54.90
C LYS A 215 -19.46 -10.17 53.65
N GLY A 216 -18.97 -9.78 52.49
CA GLY A 216 -19.62 -9.96 51.19
C GLY A 216 -20.68 -8.90 50.84
N PRO A 217 -21.54 -9.17 49.84
CA PRO A 217 -22.54 -8.21 49.37
C PRO A 217 -23.56 -7.88 50.47
N LEU A 218 -23.78 -6.58 50.68
CA LEU A 218 -24.74 -6.00 51.60
C LEU A 218 -26.10 -5.86 50.91
N ILE A 219 -27.07 -6.66 51.31
CA ILE A 219 -28.45 -6.63 50.77
C ILE A 219 -29.40 -6.18 51.88
N LEU A 220 -29.69 -4.89 51.97
CA LEU A 220 -30.61 -4.34 52.97
C LEU A 220 -32.04 -4.44 52.48
N VAL A 221 -32.86 -5.28 53.12
CA VAL A 221 -34.29 -5.40 52.84
C VAL A 221 -35.07 -4.65 53.89
N MET A 222 -35.69 -3.55 53.50
CA MET A 222 -36.44 -2.62 54.35
C MET A 222 -37.95 -2.76 54.08
N SER A 223 -38.80 -2.58 55.09
CA SER A 223 -40.24 -2.42 54.85
C SER A 223 -40.53 -1.13 54.09
N LEU A 224 -41.69 -1.04 53.43
CA LEU A 224 -42.22 0.26 53.00
C LEU A 224 -42.76 1.03 54.22
N ASN A 225 -42.87 2.36 54.09
CA ASN A 225 -43.41 3.22 55.16
C ASN A 225 -44.77 2.69 55.65
N SER A 226 -44.88 2.43 56.95
CA SER A 226 -45.97 1.67 57.57
C SER A 226 -47.31 2.41 57.63
N ARG A 227 -47.41 3.62 57.06
CA ARG A 227 -48.67 4.33 56.80
C ARG A 227 -48.90 4.52 55.30
N LEU A 228 -49.42 3.50 54.61
CA LEU A 228 -50.53 3.66 53.65
C LEU A 228 -51.06 2.29 53.16
N MET A 229 -52.33 2.02 53.48
CA MET A 229 -53.36 1.23 52.79
C MET A 229 -52.97 -0.02 51.99
N ARG A 230 -53.47 -1.16 52.47
CA ARG A 230 -53.32 -2.53 51.92
C ARG A 230 -54.43 -2.96 50.94
N GLU A 231 -55.13 -2.04 50.28
CA GLU A 231 -56.42 -2.38 49.64
C GLU A 231 -56.51 -2.28 48.11
N GLU A 232 -55.52 -1.77 47.37
CA GLU A 232 -55.62 -1.62 45.91
C GLU A 232 -54.70 -2.58 45.12
N ARG A 233 -55.18 -2.98 43.92
CA ARG A 233 -54.40 -3.77 42.94
C ARG A 233 -53.28 -2.88 42.40
N VAL A 234 -52.06 -3.40 42.31
CA VAL A 234 -50.89 -2.60 41.90
C VAL A 234 -50.17 -3.32 40.77
N VAL A 235 -50.16 -2.70 39.58
CA VAL A 235 -49.38 -3.14 38.42
C VAL A 235 -48.53 -1.97 37.94
N VAL A 236 -47.24 -2.19 37.72
CA VAL A 236 -46.30 -1.20 37.15
C VAL A 236 -45.84 -1.69 35.79
N ALA A 237 -45.85 -0.84 34.77
CA ALA A 237 -45.38 -1.19 33.43
C ALA A 237 -44.04 -0.54 33.11
N ARG A 238 -43.08 -1.31 32.58
CA ARG A 238 -41.90 -0.78 31.91
C ARG A 238 -41.95 -1.17 30.44
N SER A 239 -41.67 -0.25 29.53
CA SER A 239 -41.71 -0.55 28.10
C SER A 239 -40.50 -0.08 27.30
N LEU A 240 -40.23 -0.79 26.20
CA LEU A 240 -39.35 -0.37 25.12
C LEU A 240 -40.19 -0.39 23.83
N GLN A 241 -40.37 0.77 23.19
CA GLN A 241 -41.09 0.90 21.92
C GLN A 241 -40.10 1.29 20.82
N LEU A 242 -39.92 0.42 19.84
CA LEU A 242 -39.01 0.63 18.72
C LEU A 242 -39.83 0.95 17.49
N HIS A 243 -39.57 2.11 16.88
CA HIS A 243 -40.24 2.58 15.67
C HIS A 243 -39.24 2.57 14.52
N HIS A 244 -39.56 1.79 13.49
CA HIS A 244 -38.86 1.79 12.21
C HIS A 244 -39.71 2.52 11.17
N ILE A 245 -39.14 3.57 10.60
CA ILE A 245 -39.82 4.52 9.72
C ILE A 245 -39.21 4.40 8.32
N SER A 246 -40.05 4.07 7.34
CA SER A 246 -39.67 3.90 5.93
C SER A 246 -40.32 4.99 5.05
N GLU A 247 -40.17 4.94 3.73
CA GLU A 247 -40.91 5.89 2.88
C GLU A 247 -42.43 5.63 2.85
N SER A 248 -42.89 4.43 3.22
CA SER A 248 -44.28 4.00 2.97
C SER A 248 -45.06 3.63 4.22
N LEU A 249 -44.38 3.20 5.27
CA LEU A 249 -45.00 2.73 6.51
C LEU A 249 -44.07 2.88 7.70
N GLU A 250 -44.68 2.91 8.87
CA GLU A 250 -44.05 2.76 10.18
C GLU A 250 -44.30 1.34 10.69
N ARG A 251 -43.25 0.67 11.16
CA ARG A 251 -43.36 -0.55 11.97
C ARG A 251 -43.01 -0.23 13.41
N VAL A 252 -43.82 -0.70 14.35
CA VAL A 252 -43.56 -0.58 15.78
C VAL A 252 -43.51 -1.94 16.44
N ARG A 253 -42.51 -2.14 17.31
CA ARG A 253 -42.49 -3.23 18.29
C ARG A 253 -42.42 -2.66 19.69
N ALA A 254 -43.44 -2.92 20.49
CA ALA A 254 -43.55 -2.50 21.87
C ALA A 254 -43.43 -3.70 22.82
N MET A 255 -42.38 -3.72 23.62
CA MET A 255 -42.11 -4.74 24.63
C MET A 255 -42.42 -4.19 26.01
N PHE A 256 -43.30 -4.84 26.73
CA PHE A 256 -43.75 -4.48 28.08
C PHE A 256 -43.31 -5.53 29.10
N ALA A 257 -42.80 -5.07 30.23
CA ALA A 257 -42.66 -5.85 31.45
C ALA A 257 -43.71 -5.36 32.46
N MET A 258 -44.77 -6.14 32.64
CA MET A 258 -45.86 -5.84 33.57
C MET A 258 -45.54 -6.45 34.94
N GLU A 259 -45.13 -5.63 35.91
CA GLU A 259 -44.84 -6.07 37.28
C GLU A 259 -46.13 -6.07 38.13
N VAL A 260 -46.69 -7.26 38.35
CA VAL A 260 -47.88 -7.47 39.19
C VAL A 260 -47.45 -7.63 40.65
N LEU A 261 -47.75 -6.62 41.46
CA LEU A 261 -47.24 -6.45 42.82
C LEU A 261 -48.21 -6.94 43.91
N HIS A 262 -49.53 -6.75 43.70
CA HIS A 262 -50.58 -7.11 44.64
C HIS A 262 -51.82 -7.67 43.92
N ARG A 263 -52.29 -8.84 44.39
CA ARG A 263 -53.28 -9.72 43.75
C ARG A 263 -52.83 -10.20 42.36
N PRO A 264 -52.93 -11.51 42.06
CA PRO A 264 -52.65 -12.00 40.72
C PRO A 264 -53.54 -11.34 39.66
N GLU A 265 -52.99 -11.11 38.47
CA GLU A 265 -53.71 -10.56 37.32
C GLU A 265 -53.59 -11.53 36.14
N ARG A 266 -54.69 -11.68 35.40
CA ARG A 266 -54.76 -12.56 34.22
C ARG A 266 -55.04 -11.81 32.93
N ARG A 267 -55.42 -10.54 33.03
CA ARG A 267 -55.86 -9.73 31.90
C ARG A 267 -55.08 -8.42 31.89
N PHE A 268 -54.45 -8.13 30.76
CA PHE A 268 -53.80 -6.85 30.50
C PHE A 268 -54.47 -6.16 29.33
N GLU A 269 -54.65 -4.86 29.42
CA GLU A 269 -55.30 -4.07 28.38
C GLU A 269 -54.34 -2.99 27.89
N PHE A 270 -54.34 -2.75 26.58
CA PHE A 270 -53.53 -1.73 25.94
C PHE A 270 -54.40 -0.88 25.02
N ARG A 271 -54.21 0.44 25.05
CA ARG A 271 -54.81 1.37 24.09
C ARG A 271 -53.83 1.60 22.95
N LEU A 272 -54.28 1.34 21.73
CA LEU A 272 -53.52 1.58 20.51
C LEU A 272 -54.18 2.70 19.69
N PRO A 273 -53.38 3.59 19.07
CA PRO A 273 -53.84 4.55 18.08
C PRO A 273 -54.58 3.87 16.92
N ALA A 274 -55.61 4.55 16.39
CA ALA A 274 -56.45 4.01 15.31
C ALA A 274 -55.67 3.69 14.02
N CYS A 275 -54.51 4.32 13.81
CA CYS A 275 -53.65 4.10 12.64
C CYS A 275 -52.87 2.78 12.68
N PHE A 276 -52.74 2.15 13.85
CA PHE A 276 -51.98 0.91 13.97
C PHE A 276 -52.84 -0.33 13.66
N GLU A 277 -52.27 -1.22 12.86
CA GLU A 277 -52.75 -2.59 12.66
C GLU A 277 -51.81 -3.56 13.39
N VAL A 278 -52.36 -4.31 14.36
CA VAL A 278 -51.61 -5.29 15.15
C VAL A 278 -51.36 -6.53 14.30
N THR A 279 -50.09 -6.90 14.13
CA THR A 279 -49.70 -8.11 13.41
C THR A 279 -49.46 -9.28 14.34
N GLU A 280 -48.93 -9.01 15.55
CA GLU A 280 -48.51 -10.06 16.46
C GLU A 280 -48.56 -9.60 17.92
N VAL A 281 -48.98 -10.50 18.81
CA VAL A 281 -48.90 -10.32 20.26
C VAL A 281 -48.31 -11.59 20.87
N GLU A 282 -47.24 -11.44 21.65
CA GLU A 282 -46.55 -12.55 22.28
C GLU A 282 -46.46 -12.37 23.79
N SER A 283 -46.71 -13.45 24.53
CA SER A 283 -46.41 -13.56 25.95
C SER A 283 -46.27 -15.05 26.31
N PRO A 284 -45.35 -15.44 27.21
CA PRO A 284 -45.14 -16.86 27.56
C PRO A 284 -46.42 -17.60 28.00
N MET A 285 -47.34 -16.89 28.65
CA MET A 285 -48.60 -17.45 29.17
C MET A 285 -49.83 -16.99 28.39
N LEU A 286 -49.67 -16.56 27.13
CA LEU A 286 -50.77 -16.10 26.29
C LEU A 286 -51.79 -17.21 26.06
N SER A 287 -53.05 -16.93 26.39
CA SER A 287 -54.20 -17.75 26.05
C SER A 287 -54.82 -17.27 24.74
N GLU A 288 -55.22 -16.00 24.73
CA GLU A 288 -55.80 -15.32 23.58
C GLU A 288 -55.55 -13.81 23.69
N TRP A 289 -55.67 -13.12 22.57
CA TRP A 289 -55.77 -11.67 22.55
C TRP A 289 -56.92 -11.26 21.64
N THR A 290 -57.54 -10.13 21.95
CA THR A 290 -58.63 -9.55 21.17
C THR A 290 -58.39 -8.07 20.95
N LEU A 291 -58.75 -7.58 19.78
CA LEU A 291 -58.65 -6.17 19.41
C LEU A 291 -60.06 -5.66 19.10
N VAL A 292 -60.46 -4.58 19.76
CA VAL A 292 -61.78 -3.97 19.61
C VAL A 292 -61.61 -2.50 19.29
N ASP A 293 -62.30 -2.00 18.27
CA ASP A 293 -62.29 -0.56 17.96
C ASP A 293 -63.08 0.23 19.01
N GLU A 294 -62.51 1.33 19.50
CA GLU A 294 -63.11 2.23 20.49
C GLU A 294 -63.07 3.69 19.97
N PRO A 295 -63.88 4.62 20.53
CA PRO A 295 -63.89 6.01 20.09
C PRO A 295 -62.53 6.72 20.18
N GLU A 296 -61.66 6.28 21.09
CA GLU A 296 -60.34 6.87 21.35
C GLU A 296 -59.18 6.05 20.75
N GLY A 297 -59.45 5.03 19.92
CA GLY A 297 -58.44 4.19 19.29
C GLY A 297 -58.87 2.73 19.17
N LYS A 298 -57.99 1.79 19.50
CA LYS A 298 -58.28 0.36 19.57
C LYS A 298 -57.89 -0.16 20.95
N LEU A 299 -58.73 -0.98 21.56
CA LEU A 299 -58.47 -1.66 22.83
C LEU A 299 -57.96 -3.08 22.54
N LEU A 300 -56.70 -3.33 22.82
CA LEU A 300 -56.10 -4.66 22.81
C LEU A 300 -56.22 -5.28 24.19
N THR A 301 -56.98 -6.37 24.32
CA THR A 301 -57.01 -7.19 25.53
C THR A 301 -56.12 -8.41 25.35
N VAL A 302 -55.16 -8.60 26.26
CA VAL A 302 -54.27 -9.77 26.34
C VAL A 302 -54.70 -10.63 27.53
N GLN A 303 -55.15 -11.85 27.25
CA GLN A 303 -55.64 -12.78 28.25
C GLN A 303 -54.61 -13.89 28.49
N LEU A 304 -54.20 -14.07 29.74
CA LEU A 304 -53.30 -15.14 30.16
C LEU A 304 -54.06 -16.43 30.45
N ARG A 305 -53.35 -17.57 30.34
CA ARG A 305 -53.86 -18.91 30.66
C ARG A 305 -54.12 -19.10 32.16
N GLU A 306 -53.35 -18.41 33.00
CA GLU A 306 -53.45 -18.47 34.45
C GLU A 306 -53.16 -17.11 35.09
N ASP A 307 -53.59 -16.97 36.34
CA ASP A 307 -53.36 -15.80 37.17
C ASP A 307 -51.85 -15.61 37.40
N ALA A 308 -51.29 -14.46 36.99
CA ALA A 308 -49.86 -14.18 37.06
C ALA A 308 -49.51 -13.20 38.21
N THR A 309 -48.35 -13.41 38.81
CA THR A 309 -47.72 -12.49 39.79
C THR A 309 -46.27 -12.26 39.39
N GLY A 310 -45.69 -11.12 39.77
CA GLY A 310 -44.34 -10.76 39.32
C GLY A 310 -44.32 -10.19 37.90
N ALA A 311 -43.18 -10.33 37.20
CA ALA A 311 -42.98 -9.74 35.87
C ALA A 311 -43.61 -10.61 34.77
N VAL A 312 -44.57 -10.03 34.03
CA VAL A 312 -45.19 -10.64 32.86
C VAL A 312 -44.70 -9.90 31.61
N PRO A 313 -43.86 -10.52 30.77
CA PRO A 313 -43.44 -9.93 29.51
C PRO A 313 -44.55 -10.05 28.45
N ILE A 314 -44.82 -8.95 27.75
CA ILE A 314 -45.78 -8.87 26.64
C ILE A 314 -45.13 -8.10 25.50
N SER A 315 -45.06 -8.67 24.31
CA SER A 315 -44.58 -8.01 23.09
C SER A 315 -45.74 -7.78 22.13
N ILE A 316 -45.82 -6.59 21.54
CA ILE A 316 -46.85 -6.21 20.57
C ILE A 316 -46.13 -5.68 19.33
N SER A 317 -46.41 -6.25 18.17
CA SER A 317 -45.94 -5.76 16.87
C SER A 317 -47.12 -5.18 16.10
N ALA A 318 -46.94 -3.99 15.53
CA ALA A 318 -47.95 -3.32 14.73
C ALA A 318 -47.30 -2.50 13.60
N PHE A 319 -48.08 -2.10 12.62
CA PHE A 319 -47.64 -1.14 11.60
C PHE A 319 -48.71 -0.10 11.31
N ALA A 320 -48.30 1.05 10.80
CA ALA A 320 -49.18 2.13 10.33
C ALA A 320 -48.68 2.64 8.97
N PRO A 321 -49.58 3.00 8.02
CA PRO A 321 -49.16 3.67 6.79
C PRO A 321 -48.57 5.04 7.10
N GLN A 322 -47.47 5.39 6.44
CA GLN A 322 -46.78 6.66 6.66
C GLN A 322 -47.38 7.76 5.77
N PRO A 323 -47.70 8.95 6.31
CA PRO A 323 -48.20 10.05 5.50
C PRO A 323 -47.09 10.62 4.58
N GLU A 324 -47.38 10.80 3.30
CA GLU A 324 -46.41 11.29 2.27
C GLU A 324 -45.78 12.65 2.59
N THR A 325 -46.48 13.54 3.32
CA THR A 325 -46.10 14.96 3.48
C THR A 325 -46.50 15.57 4.83
N ALA A 326 -46.30 14.85 5.92
CA ALA A 326 -46.46 15.40 7.27
C ALA A 326 -45.27 15.02 8.14
N PRO A 327 -44.86 15.86 9.11
CA PRO A 327 -43.87 15.43 10.08
C PRO A 327 -44.38 14.18 10.80
N TRP A 328 -43.53 13.18 10.93
CA TRP A 328 -43.87 11.95 11.65
C TRP A 328 -44.09 12.29 13.13
N GLN A 329 -45.12 11.70 13.73
CA GLN A 329 -45.46 11.92 15.13
C GLN A 329 -45.50 10.60 15.88
N LEU A 330 -44.83 10.58 17.04
CA LEU A 330 -44.81 9.42 17.91
C LEU A 330 -46.22 9.08 18.39
N SER A 331 -46.62 7.85 18.10
CA SER A 331 -47.91 7.27 18.47
C SER A 331 -47.68 6.15 19.49
N TRP A 332 -48.26 6.26 20.68
CA TRP A 332 -47.97 5.36 21.81
C TRP A 332 -48.84 4.12 21.81
N ILE A 333 -48.27 2.95 22.10
CA ILE A 333 -49.03 1.80 22.63
C ILE A 333 -49.08 1.93 24.15
N GLU A 334 -50.26 2.18 24.72
CA GLU A 334 -50.40 2.54 26.13
C GLU A 334 -50.92 1.37 26.97
N PRO A 335 -50.23 0.96 28.06
CA PRO A 335 -50.79 -0.01 29.01
C PRO A 335 -51.86 0.66 29.88
N LEU A 336 -52.99 -0.03 30.08
CA LEU A 336 -54.11 0.41 30.92
C LEU A 336 -54.12 -0.32 32.27
N GLY A 337 -54.78 0.27 33.26
CA GLY A 337 -54.93 -0.34 34.59
C GLY A 337 -53.65 -0.41 35.42
N VAL A 338 -52.63 0.37 35.08
CA VAL A 338 -51.34 0.43 35.79
C VAL A 338 -51.26 1.66 36.70
N VAL A 339 -50.59 1.52 37.84
CA VAL A 339 -50.37 2.63 38.80
C VAL A 339 -49.16 3.51 38.45
N GLY A 340 -48.31 3.03 37.54
CA GLY A 340 -47.13 3.73 37.08
C GLY A 340 -46.57 3.08 35.82
N ARG A 341 -46.02 3.91 34.92
CA ARG A 341 -45.41 3.45 33.69
C ARG A 341 -44.17 4.27 33.33
N THR A 342 -43.18 3.62 32.73
CA THR A 342 -41.99 4.25 32.15
C THR A 342 -41.71 3.63 30.79
N SER A 343 -41.24 4.40 29.81
CA SER A 343 -40.88 3.85 28.50
C SER A 343 -39.53 4.34 27.99
N VAL A 344 -38.85 3.52 27.22
CA VAL A 344 -37.82 3.94 26.26
C VAL A 344 -38.41 3.87 24.85
N VAL A 345 -38.11 4.84 24.01
CA VAL A 345 -38.51 4.92 22.59
C VAL A 345 -37.24 4.92 21.76
N GLY A 346 -37.11 3.98 20.83
CA GLY A 346 -36.02 3.94 19.86
C GLY A 346 -36.54 4.24 18.46
N LEU A 347 -35.80 5.04 17.69
CA LEU A 347 -36.16 5.42 16.33
C LEU A 347 -35.11 4.94 15.31
N PHE A 348 -35.59 4.36 14.23
CA PHE A 348 -34.78 3.88 13.11
C PHE A 348 -35.36 4.40 11.80
N LEU A 349 -34.52 4.99 10.95
CA LEU A 349 -34.90 5.52 9.65
C LEU A 349 -34.28 4.68 8.53
N ASP A 350 -35.04 4.49 7.44
CA ASP A 350 -34.49 3.99 6.19
C ASP A 350 -33.38 4.92 5.63
N PRO A 351 -32.39 4.39 4.89
CA PRO A 351 -31.29 5.18 4.30
C PRO A 351 -31.72 6.36 3.43
N ARG A 352 -32.96 6.35 2.94
CA ARG A 352 -33.53 7.38 2.08
C ARG A 352 -34.15 8.55 2.84
N LEU A 353 -34.29 8.44 4.15
CA LEU A 353 -34.87 9.47 4.99
C LEU A 353 -33.76 10.17 5.79
N GLU A 354 -33.62 11.46 5.56
CA GLU A 354 -32.78 12.33 6.37
C GLU A 354 -33.64 12.98 7.46
N LEU A 355 -33.07 13.04 8.66
CA LEU A 355 -33.70 13.66 9.81
C LEU A 355 -33.60 15.18 9.68
N GLY A 356 -34.75 15.84 9.57
CA GLY A 356 -34.89 17.29 9.60
C GLY A 356 -35.07 17.83 11.02
N ALA A 357 -36.09 18.69 11.22
CA ALA A 357 -36.38 19.27 12.53
C ALA A 357 -36.92 18.24 13.52
N VAL A 358 -36.42 18.27 14.76
CA VAL A 358 -36.87 17.38 15.86
C VAL A 358 -37.47 18.24 16.98
N ASP A 359 -38.72 17.98 17.34
CA ASP A 359 -39.39 18.59 18.48
C ASP A 359 -39.84 17.52 19.47
N SER A 360 -39.49 17.69 20.75
CA SER A 360 -39.79 16.71 21.80
C SER A 360 -40.36 17.38 23.04
N ARG A 361 -41.34 16.72 23.68
CA ARG A 361 -42.02 17.19 24.88
C ARG A 361 -42.13 16.07 25.90
N ALA A 362 -41.69 16.35 27.14
CA ALA A 362 -41.70 15.38 28.25
C ALA A 362 -40.89 14.09 27.99
N LEU A 363 -39.95 14.14 27.04
CA LEU A 363 -39.02 13.08 26.72
C LEU A 363 -37.58 13.53 27.04
N VAL A 364 -36.75 12.61 27.50
CA VAL A 364 -35.33 12.83 27.78
C VAL A 364 -34.52 12.06 26.75
N ALA A 365 -33.73 12.74 25.92
CA ALA A 365 -32.84 12.06 24.98
C ALA A 365 -31.82 11.20 25.74
N ILE A 366 -31.60 9.98 25.27
CA ILE A 366 -30.61 9.03 25.79
C ILE A 366 -29.75 8.51 24.65
N ASP A 367 -28.59 7.95 24.99
CA ASP A 367 -27.71 7.34 23.99
C ASP A 367 -28.38 6.09 23.38
N VAL A 368 -28.34 5.94 22.06
CA VAL A 368 -28.94 4.79 21.36
C VAL A 368 -28.32 3.46 21.83
N SER A 369 -27.05 3.45 22.23
CA SER A 369 -26.38 2.28 22.79
C SER A 369 -27.00 1.78 24.11
N SER A 370 -27.84 2.59 24.76
CA SER A 370 -28.61 2.15 25.94
C SER A 370 -29.70 1.12 25.58
N ILE A 371 -30.07 0.99 24.30
CA ILE A 371 -30.97 -0.04 23.82
C ILE A 371 -30.17 -1.34 23.66
N SER A 372 -30.38 -2.29 24.58
CA SER A 372 -29.66 -3.57 24.58
C SER A 372 -29.89 -4.38 23.30
N ALA A 373 -28.90 -5.18 22.88
CA ALA A 373 -28.96 -6.04 21.69
C ALA A 373 -30.21 -6.95 21.59
N PRO A 374 -30.73 -7.57 22.68
CA PRO A 374 -31.99 -8.32 22.61
C PRO A 374 -33.20 -7.48 22.17
N GLY A 375 -33.17 -6.17 22.42
CA GLY A 375 -34.21 -5.25 21.95
C GLY A 375 -34.16 -5.03 20.44
N LEU A 376 -32.97 -5.02 19.84
CA LEU A 376 -32.76 -4.78 18.41
C LEU A 376 -32.89 -6.04 17.54
N ALA A 377 -32.82 -7.23 18.14
CA ALA A 377 -32.89 -8.52 17.44
C ALA A 377 -34.16 -8.71 16.57
N TRP A 378 -35.23 -7.97 16.86
CA TRP A 378 -36.43 -7.96 16.01
C TRP A 378 -36.19 -7.34 14.63
N LEU A 379 -35.41 -6.25 14.53
CA LEU A 379 -35.12 -5.60 13.25
C LEU A 379 -34.45 -6.60 12.31
N GLU A 380 -33.47 -7.36 12.82
CA GLU A 380 -32.80 -8.43 12.07
C GLU A 380 -33.77 -9.55 11.65
N SER A 381 -34.73 -9.92 12.51
CA SER A 381 -35.74 -10.94 12.18
C SER A 381 -36.71 -10.54 11.07
N GLU A 382 -36.89 -9.23 10.86
CA GLU A 382 -37.66 -8.64 9.76
C GLU A 382 -36.80 -8.39 8.50
N GLY A 383 -35.53 -8.80 8.51
CA GLY A 383 -34.60 -8.56 7.40
C GLY A 383 -34.09 -7.12 7.32
N ILE A 384 -34.21 -6.35 8.40
CA ILE A 384 -33.74 -4.96 8.50
C ILE A 384 -32.33 -4.97 9.11
N GLU A 385 -31.32 -4.65 8.31
CA GLU A 385 -29.93 -4.54 8.76
C GLU A 385 -29.74 -3.25 9.56
N VAL A 386 -29.13 -3.33 10.76
CA VAL A 386 -28.81 -2.18 11.61
C VAL A 386 -27.28 -2.05 11.70
N GLY A 387 -26.72 -0.89 11.34
CA GLY A 387 -25.27 -0.69 11.40
C GLY A 387 -24.73 0.28 10.36
N ASN A 388 -23.45 0.11 10.00
CA ASN A 388 -22.71 1.05 9.14
C ASN A 388 -22.71 0.66 7.65
N SER A 389 -23.57 -0.27 7.23
CA SER A 389 -23.75 -0.61 5.82
C SER A 389 -24.54 0.50 5.11
N PRO A 390 -24.24 0.83 3.84
CA PRO A 390 -25.03 1.80 3.07
C PRO A 390 -26.53 1.46 2.96
N ALA A 391 -26.87 0.17 3.11
CA ALA A 391 -28.24 -0.33 3.08
C ALA A 391 -28.89 -0.48 4.48
N ALA A 392 -28.13 -0.27 5.56
CA ALA A 392 -28.64 -0.45 6.91
C ALA A 392 -29.46 0.75 7.39
N VAL A 393 -30.51 0.48 8.18
CA VAL A 393 -31.28 1.55 8.83
C VAL A 393 -30.40 2.28 9.84
N SER A 394 -30.50 3.60 9.82
CA SER A 394 -29.73 4.45 10.73
C SER A 394 -30.54 4.73 11.99
N PRO A 395 -29.96 4.57 13.20
CA PRO A 395 -30.61 5.01 14.41
C PRO A 395 -30.74 6.53 14.41
N ALA A 396 -31.97 7.03 14.45
CA ALA A 396 -32.25 8.47 14.49
C ALA A 396 -32.28 9.05 15.91
N GLY A 397 -32.47 8.20 16.92
CA GLY A 397 -32.39 8.62 18.32
C GLY A 397 -33.05 7.64 19.29
N ALA A 398 -32.78 7.85 20.58
CA ALA A 398 -33.44 7.15 21.67
C ALA A 398 -33.91 8.15 22.73
N PHE A 399 -35.09 7.89 23.32
CA PHE A 399 -35.73 8.79 24.26
C PHE A 399 -36.30 8.02 25.45
N PHE A 400 -36.06 8.50 26.67
CA PHE A 400 -36.70 8.03 27.89
C PHE A 400 -37.92 8.88 28.25
N ALA A 401 -39.04 8.23 28.53
CA ALA A 401 -40.30 8.80 28.95
C ALA A 401 -40.58 8.42 30.43
N PRO A 402 -40.30 9.32 31.39
CA PRO A 402 -40.39 9.02 32.82
C PRO A 402 -41.79 8.66 33.32
N LEU A 403 -42.83 9.14 32.62
CA LEU A 403 -44.24 8.86 32.92
C LEU A 403 -44.89 7.96 31.86
N GLY A 404 -44.09 7.40 30.94
CA GLY A 404 -44.55 6.63 29.78
C GLY A 404 -45.52 7.38 28.87
N ASP A 405 -45.42 8.71 28.86
CA ASP A 405 -46.08 9.63 27.93
C ASP A 405 -45.07 10.65 27.40
N GLY A 406 -45.48 11.42 26.40
CA GLY A 406 -44.63 12.43 25.77
C GLY A 406 -45.02 12.64 24.31
N GLY A 407 -44.44 13.67 23.70
CA GLY A 407 -44.61 13.96 22.28
C GLY A 407 -43.26 14.00 21.59
N LEU A 408 -43.18 13.42 20.39
CA LEU A 408 -42.02 13.54 19.50
C LEU A 408 -42.53 13.78 18.08
N THR A 409 -42.02 14.81 17.44
CA THR A 409 -42.34 15.17 16.06
C THR A 409 -41.04 15.29 15.26
N LEU A 410 -40.97 14.60 14.13
CA LEU A 410 -39.79 14.54 13.27
C LEU A 410 -40.12 15.07 11.87
N GLY A 411 -39.34 16.03 11.38
CA GLY A 411 -39.27 16.34 9.95
C GLY A 411 -38.46 15.26 9.24
N LEU A 412 -38.99 14.73 8.13
CA LEU A 412 -38.33 13.72 7.33
C LEU A 412 -38.17 14.25 5.91
N GLU A 413 -36.95 14.23 5.38
CA GLU A 413 -36.63 14.65 4.01
C GLU A 413 -36.08 13.47 3.21
N ARG A 414 -36.35 13.45 1.90
CA ARG A 414 -35.88 12.37 1.02
C ARG A 414 -34.50 12.68 0.48
N SER A 415 -33.53 11.80 0.72
CA SER A 415 -32.17 11.93 0.19
C SER A 415 -32.11 11.58 -1.30
N LYS A 416 -31.16 12.20 -2.03
CA LYS A 416 -30.89 11.89 -3.46
C LYS A 416 -30.09 10.59 -3.56
N ALA A 417 -30.32 9.82 -4.62
CA ALA A 417 -29.52 8.63 -4.89
C ALA A 417 -28.06 9.02 -5.17
N ARG A 418 -27.13 8.36 -4.47
CA ARG A 418 -25.70 8.62 -4.52
C ARG A 418 -24.92 7.49 -5.17
N HIS A 419 -23.75 7.85 -5.67
CA HIS A 419 -22.81 6.91 -6.29
C HIS A 419 -21.41 7.11 -5.71
N LEU A 420 -20.80 6.02 -5.26
CA LEU A 420 -19.36 5.99 -4.99
C LEU A 420 -18.63 5.59 -6.27
N VAL A 421 -17.69 6.42 -6.70
CA VAL A 421 -17.02 6.25 -7.99
C VAL A 421 -15.51 6.22 -7.82
N THR A 422 -14.89 5.15 -8.32
CA THR A 422 -13.43 5.10 -8.53
C THR A 422 -13.14 5.04 -10.02
N ALA A 423 -12.50 6.09 -10.54
CA ALA A 423 -12.16 6.20 -11.94
C ALA A 423 -10.67 5.94 -12.19
N ASN A 424 -10.34 5.37 -13.34
CA ASN A 424 -8.96 5.21 -13.78
C ASN A 424 -8.80 5.50 -15.26
N SER A 425 -7.63 6.03 -15.64
CA SER A 425 -7.32 6.34 -17.04
C SER A 425 -5.82 6.25 -17.31
N VAL A 426 -5.46 5.56 -18.39
CA VAL A 426 -4.08 5.37 -18.86
C VAL A 426 -3.97 5.98 -20.26
N LEU A 427 -3.26 7.09 -20.36
CA LEU A 427 -2.93 7.74 -21.64
C LEU A 427 -1.65 7.14 -22.19
N MET A 428 -1.73 6.47 -23.33
CA MET A 428 -0.61 5.95 -24.09
C MET A 428 -0.26 6.92 -25.22
N LEU A 429 0.98 7.44 -25.20
CA LEU A 429 1.53 8.26 -26.27
C LEU A 429 2.21 7.35 -27.29
N GLY A 430 1.75 7.37 -28.55
CA GLY A 430 2.42 6.72 -29.68
C GLY A 430 2.75 7.73 -30.78
N GLU A 431 3.60 7.32 -31.75
CA GLU A 431 4.03 8.22 -32.84
C GLU A 431 2.89 8.61 -33.80
N THR A 432 1.90 7.74 -33.98
CA THR A 432 0.80 7.94 -34.94
C THR A 432 -0.48 8.48 -34.31
N GLU A 433 -0.75 8.11 -33.06
CA GLU A 433 -1.98 8.48 -32.33
C GLU A 433 -1.74 8.49 -30.82
N LEU A 434 -2.65 9.14 -30.10
CA LEU A 434 -2.82 9.00 -28.66
C LEU A 434 -3.95 7.99 -28.40
N ARG A 435 -3.74 7.09 -27.45
CA ARG A 435 -4.75 6.13 -27.01
C ARG A 435 -5.01 6.26 -25.53
N LEU A 436 -6.27 6.26 -25.13
CA LEU A 436 -6.69 6.28 -23.73
C LEU A 436 -7.45 4.99 -23.43
N GLN A 437 -7.02 4.28 -22.39
CA GLN A 437 -7.79 3.21 -21.77
C GLN A 437 -8.30 3.73 -20.43
N GLY A 438 -9.60 3.66 -20.20
CA GLY A 438 -10.18 4.14 -18.94
C GLY A 438 -11.27 3.22 -18.42
N GLY A 439 -11.66 3.47 -17.18
CA GLY A 439 -12.72 2.73 -16.52
C GLY A 439 -13.34 3.50 -15.37
N PHE A 440 -14.55 3.06 -15.01
CA PHE A 440 -15.31 3.55 -13.87
C PHE A 440 -15.75 2.34 -13.06
N SER A 441 -15.42 2.32 -11.77
CA SER A 441 -16.04 1.47 -10.77
C SER A 441 -17.14 2.28 -10.12
N ILE A 442 -18.40 1.93 -10.39
CA ILE A 442 -19.59 2.66 -9.92
C ILE A 442 -20.34 1.77 -8.93
N ILE A 443 -20.49 2.23 -7.69
CA ILE A 443 -21.29 1.55 -6.67
C ILE A 443 -22.49 2.46 -6.35
N PRO A 444 -23.70 2.12 -6.83
CA PRO A 444 -24.91 2.83 -6.41
C PRO A 444 -25.23 2.48 -4.97
N LEU A 445 -25.62 3.46 -4.15
CA LEU A 445 -25.83 3.22 -2.72
C LEU A 445 -27.30 2.94 -2.37
N GLU A 446 -28.25 3.72 -2.90
CA GLU A 446 -29.65 3.67 -2.48
C GLU A 446 -30.62 3.08 -3.53
N GLU A 447 -30.40 3.31 -4.83
CA GLU A 447 -31.28 2.87 -5.91
C GLU A 447 -30.54 2.09 -7.00
N ARG A 448 -31.28 1.29 -7.77
CA ARG A 448 -30.72 0.59 -8.93
C ARG A 448 -30.31 1.61 -10.01
N LEU A 449 -29.06 1.52 -10.48
CA LEU A 449 -28.54 2.38 -11.54
C LEU A 449 -29.01 1.89 -12.91
N PHE A 450 -29.97 2.58 -13.54
CA PHE A 450 -30.50 2.21 -14.86
C PHE A 450 -29.76 2.84 -16.04
N GLY A 451 -28.82 3.74 -15.79
CA GLY A 451 -27.96 4.32 -16.80
C GLY A 451 -27.09 5.41 -16.21
N PHE A 452 -26.02 5.76 -16.91
CA PHE A 452 -25.10 6.82 -16.50
C PHE A 452 -24.65 7.63 -17.71
N ASP A 453 -24.11 8.81 -17.45
CA ASP A 453 -23.58 9.70 -18.47
C ASP A 453 -22.12 10.02 -18.20
N PHE A 454 -21.30 10.09 -19.24
CA PHE A 454 -19.94 10.62 -19.13
C PHE A 454 -19.56 11.52 -20.30
N LEU A 455 -18.64 12.44 -20.04
CA LEU A 455 -18.14 13.41 -21.02
C LEU A 455 -16.89 12.88 -21.72
N ILE A 456 -16.85 13.05 -23.03
CA ILE A 456 -15.68 12.81 -23.88
C ILE A 456 -15.13 14.17 -24.34
N PRO A 457 -13.85 14.46 -24.09
CA PRO A 457 -13.24 15.73 -24.48
C PRO A 457 -13.17 15.88 -26.02
N PRO A 458 -13.12 17.12 -26.54
CA PRO A 458 -13.05 17.35 -27.98
C PRO A 458 -11.79 16.71 -28.60
N GLY A 459 -11.93 16.21 -29.83
CA GLY A 459 -10.82 15.56 -30.56
C GLY A 459 -10.62 14.07 -30.23
N TRP A 460 -11.37 13.52 -29.28
CA TRP A 460 -11.34 12.10 -28.92
C TRP A 460 -12.50 11.32 -29.54
N THR A 461 -12.21 10.10 -29.99
CA THR A 461 -13.19 9.16 -30.54
C THR A 461 -13.25 7.92 -29.66
N LEU A 462 -14.43 7.57 -29.17
CA LEU A 462 -14.67 6.34 -28.41
C LEU A 462 -14.66 5.13 -29.38
N GLU A 463 -13.78 4.16 -29.13
CA GLU A 463 -13.66 2.95 -29.95
C GLU A 463 -14.41 1.76 -29.34
N ARG A 464 -14.36 1.62 -28.02
CA ARG A 464 -14.99 0.52 -27.28
C ARG A 464 -15.53 1.01 -25.94
N LEU A 465 -16.68 0.48 -25.57
CA LEU A 465 -17.31 0.65 -24.25
C LEU A 465 -17.95 -0.67 -23.82
N GLY A 466 -17.71 -1.08 -22.58
CA GLY A 466 -18.25 -2.33 -22.05
C GLY A 466 -18.11 -2.45 -20.54
N LEU A 467 -18.53 -3.60 -20.02
CA LEU A 467 -18.33 -4.00 -18.64
C LEU A 467 -16.95 -4.66 -18.47
N ALA A 468 -16.45 -4.66 -17.24
CA ALA A 468 -15.17 -5.29 -16.88
C ALA A 468 -15.13 -6.81 -17.17
N ASP A 469 -16.29 -7.46 -17.26
CA ASP A 469 -16.43 -8.88 -17.63
C ASP A 469 -16.35 -9.14 -19.15
N GLY A 470 -16.24 -8.08 -19.96
CA GLY A 470 -16.09 -8.14 -21.42
C GLY A 470 -17.38 -7.95 -22.21
N ARG A 471 -18.56 -7.89 -21.58
CA ARG A 471 -19.83 -7.58 -22.26
C ARG A 471 -19.83 -6.15 -22.80
N GLU A 472 -20.29 -5.94 -24.03
CA GLU A 472 -20.39 -4.60 -24.63
C GLU A 472 -21.62 -3.85 -24.13
N LEU A 473 -21.50 -2.52 -24.03
CA LEU A 473 -22.58 -1.63 -23.63
C LEU A 473 -23.01 -0.76 -24.81
N ALA A 474 -24.32 -0.69 -25.05
CA ALA A 474 -24.90 0.26 -25.99
C ALA A 474 -24.85 1.68 -25.39
N TYR A 475 -24.72 2.69 -26.26
CA TYR A 475 -24.70 4.07 -25.83
C TYR A 475 -25.28 5.01 -26.90
N GLU A 476 -25.71 6.18 -26.46
CA GLU A 476 -26.14 7.29 -27.30
C GLU A 476 -25.21 8.48 -27.07
N SER A 477 -24.85 9.20 -28.13
CA SER A 477 -23.92 10.34 -28.06
C SER A 477 -24.61 11.63 -28.46
N TYR A 478 -24.38 12.67 -27.67
CA TYR A 478 -24.96 14.00 -27.83
C TYR A 478 -23.86 15.07 -27.80
N ASP A 479 -24.01 16.14 -28.58
CA ASP A 479 -23.09 17.27 -28.49
C ASP A 479 -23.24 17.98 -27.14
N TRP A 480 -22.11 18.38 -26.53
CA TRP A 480 -22.11 19.06 -25.23
C TRP A 480 -21.79 20.55 -25.37
N ALA A 481 -22.55 21.40 -24.67
CA ALA A 481 -22.52 22.86 -24.83
C ALA A 481 -21.15 23.50 -24.55
N GLU A 482 -20.34 22.89 -23.69
CA GLU A 482 -18.99 23.37 -23.33
C GLU A 482 -17.88 22.78 -24.23
N GLY A 483 -18.27 22.05 -25.29
CA GLY A 483 -17.36 21.31 -26.16
C GLY A 483 -17.23 19.83 -25.76
N GLY A 484 -16.92 18.98 -26.74
CA GLY A 484 -16.89 17.52 -26.55
C GLY A 484 -18.25 16.86 -26.77
N ARG A 485 -18.41 15.64 -26.25
CA ARG A 485 -19.64 14.83 -26.39
C ARG A 485 -20.08 14.30 -25.02
N ARG A 486 -21.38 14.30 -24.77
CA ARG A 486 -22.01 13.56 -23.67
C ARG A 486 -22.44 12.20 -24.19
N VAL A 487 -21.99 11.15 -23.52
CA VAL A 487 -22.36 9.76 -23.82
C VAL A 487 -23.30 9.25 -22.75
N HIS A 488 -24.52 8.89 -23.15
CA HIS A 488 -25.53 8.27 -22.29
C HIS A 488 -25.49 6.75 -22.47
N VAL A 489 -25.39 6.01 -21.36
CA VAL A 489 -25.25 4.55 -21.36
C VAL A 489 -26.42 3.92 -20.58
N PRO A 490 -27.44 3.39 -21.26
CA PRO A 490 -28.54 2.69 -20.60
C PRO A 490 -28.11 1.29 -20.13
N LEU A 491 -28.54 0.90 -18.93
CA LEU A 491 -28.29 -0.41 -18.31
C LEU A 491 -29.59 -1.21 -18.25
N GLN A 492 -29.74 -2.23 -19.12
CA GLN A 492 -30.98 -3.00 -19.24
C GLN A 492 -31.37 -3.73 -17.95
N GLU A 493 -30.40 -4.35 -17.28
CA GLU A 493 -30.64 -5.05 -16.02
C GLU A 493 -30.57 -4.12 -14.81
N GLY A 494 -29.92 -2.96 -14.94
CA GLY A 494 -29.67 -2.01 -13.86
C GLY A 494 -28.68 -2.50 -12.78
N GLY A 495 -27.74 -1.65 -12.37
CA GLY A 495 -26.77 -1.95 -11.31
C GLY A 495 -27.44 -2.02 -9.93
N LEU A 496 -27.26 -3.10 -9.17
CA LEU A 496 -27.88 -3.26 -7.85
C LEU A 496 -27.20 -2.37 -6.80
N PRO A 497 -27.95 -1.79 -5.84
CA PRO A 497 -27.38 -1.09 -4.70
C PRO A 497 -26.32 -1.94 -3.97
N GLY A 498 -25.20 -1.32 -3.62
CA GLY A 498 -24.07 -1.95 -2.93
C GLY A 498 -23.21 -2.90 -3.79
N ILE A 499 -23.58 -3.15 -5.05
CA ILE A 499 -22.82 -4.01 -5.97
C ILE A 499 -22.02 -3.17 -6.95
N GLU A 500 -20.73 -3.45 -7.05
CA GLU A 500 -19.83 -2.77 -7.98
C GLU A 500 -20.17 -3.06 -9.45
N LEU A 501 -20.37 -1.98 -10.21
CA LEU A 501 -20.46 -2.01 -11.66
C LEU A 501 -19.15 -1.50 -12.26
N GLY A 502 -18.31 -2.42 -12.72
CA GLY A 502 -17.08 -2.10 -13.44
C GLY A 502 -17.35 -1.82 -14.92
N VAL A 503 -17.03 -0.61 -15.37
CA VAL A 503 -17.12 -0.15 -16.76
C VAL A 503 -15.72 0.09 -17.31
N VAL A 504 -15.48 -0.28 -18.55
CA VAL A 504 -14.20 -0.08 -19.26
C VAL A 504 -14.44 0.51 -20.63
N PHE A 505 -13.52 1.37 -21.08
CA PHE A 505 -13.57 1.98 -22.40
C PHE A 505 -12.19 2.21 -23.01
N THR A 506 -12.17 2.37 -24.34
CA THR A 506 -10.97 2.77 -25.09
C THR A 506 -11.33 3.87 -26.07
N ALA A 507 -10.47 4.88 -26.16
CA ALA A 507 -10.63 6.01 -27.06
C ALA A 507 -9.29 6.40 -27.71
N THR A 508 -9.35 7.03 -28.87
CA THR A 508 -8.18 7.49 -29.62
C THR A 508 -8.31 8.95 -30.05
N ALA A 509 -7.17 9.61 -30.23
CA ALA A 509 -7.08 10.97 -30.75
C ALA A 509 -5.80 11.16 -31.58
N VAL A 510 -5.90 11.94 -32.65
CA VAL A 510 -4.74 12.40 -33.44
C VAL A 510 -4.70 13.92 -33.38
N PRO A 511 -3.95 14.52 -32.44
CA PRO A 511 -3.85 15.96 -32.34
C PRO A 511 -3.36 16.60 -33.66
N PRO A 512 -3.78 17.84 -33.98
CA PRO A 512 -3.32 18.51 -35.19
C PRO A 512 -1.79 18.62 -35.29
N GLY A 513 -1.24 18.00 -36.33
CA GLY A 513 0.21 17.95 -36.57
C GLY A 513 0.97 16.96 -35.66
N TRP A 514 0.30 15.99 -35.05
CA TRP A 514 0.96 14.93 -34.27
C TRP A 514 1.78 13.97 -35.14
N VAL A 515 1.35 13.72 -36.38
CA VAL A 515 2.06 12.83 -37.31
C VAL A 515 3.15 13.57 -38.11
N SER A 516 3.27 14.89 -37.96
CA SER A 516 4.33 15.65 -38.63
C SER A 516 5.69 15.46 -37.96
N ASP A 517 6.73 16.08 -38.52
CA ASP A 517 8.04 16.14 -37.90
C ASP A 517 8.07 17.21 -36.80
N TRP A 518 8.14 16.80 -35.54
CA TRP A 518 8.18 17.70 -34.38
C TRP A 518 9.13 17.14 -33.32
N GLU A 519 9.82 18.01 -32.59
CA GLU A 519 10.73 17.61 -31.51
C GLU A 519 10.04 17.61 -30.14
N VAL A 520 9.25 18.66 -29.87
CA VAL A 520 8.54 18.87 -28.60
C VAL A 520 7.10 19.37 -28.86
N ARG A 521 6.14 18.85 -28.09
CA ARG A 521 4.70 19.21 -28.15
C ARG A 521 4.11 19.28 -26.73
N SER A 522 3.32 20.31 -26.46
CA SER A 522 2.42 20.33 -25.29
C SER A 522 1.12 19.60 -25.61
N ILE A 523 0.66 18.77 -24.67
CA ILE A 523 -0.63 18.05 -24.71
C ILE A 523 -1.30 18.17 -23.35
N GLU A 524 -2.62 18.26 -23.34
CA GLU A 524 -3.42 18.15 -22.12
C GLU A 524 -3.86 16.71 -21.90
N PHE A 525 -3.83 16.24 -20.65
CA PHE A 525 -4.39 14.93 -20.32
C PHE A 525 -5.91 14.94 -20.54
N PRO A 526 -6.47 14.00 -21.31
CA PRO A 526 -7.89 14.01 -21.64
C PRO A 526 -8.73 13.62 -20.43
N ARG A 527 -9.67 14.51 -20.04
CA ARG A 527 -10.56 14.24 -18.92
C ARG A 527 -11.87 13.61 -19.39
N PHE A 528 -12.02 12.31 -19.14
CA PHE A 528 -13.27 11.58 -19.28
C PHE A 528 -14.00 11.59 -17.94
N ALA A 529 -15.05 12.40 -17.83
CA ALA A 529 -15.71 12.69 -16.55
C ALA A 529 -17.10 12.07 -16.48
N LEU A 530 -17.37 11.29 -15.44
CA LEU A 530 -18.70 10.79 -15.14
C LEU A 530 -19.58 11.95 -14.62
N LEU A 531 -20.84 12.02 -15.06
CA LEU A 531 -21.79 13.04 -14.64
C LEU A 531 -22.67 12.53 -13.49
N GLY A 532 -23.07 13.43 -12.60
CA GLY A 532 -23.93 13.10 -11.45
C GLY A 532 -23.22 12.31 -10.36
N THR A 533 -21.93 12.54 -10.18
CA THR A 533 -21.12 11.92 -9.12
C THR A 533 -21.16 12.74 -7.83
N ASP A 534 -21.37 12.07 -6.70
CA ASP A 534 -21.39 12.68 -5.36
C ASP A 534 -20.04 12.47 -4.64
N ASP A 535 -19.45 11.29 -4.79
CA ASP A 535 -18.14 10.93 -4.24
C ASP A 535 -17.30 10.26 -5.33
N GLU A 536 -16.38 11.03 -5.94
CA GLU A 536 -15.52 10.57 -7.02
C GLU A 536 -14.05 10.79 -6.68
N ARG A 537 -13.30 9.70 -6.72
CA ARG A 537 -11.83 9.70 -6.70
C ARG A 537 -11.31 8.92 -7.89
N GLY A 538 -10.04 9.11 -8.23
CA GLY A 538 -9.46 8.34 -9.31
C GLY A 538 -7.96 8.48 -9.48
N ALA A 539 -7.45 7.78 -10.48
CA ALA A 539 -6.04 7.83 -10.85
C ALA A 539 -5.86 7.97 -12.36
N VAL A 540 -4.88 8.80 -12.73
CA VAL A 540 -4.43 8.97 -14.11
C VAL A 540 -2.99 8.51 -14.24
N ALA A 541 -2.70 7.79 -15.31
CA ALA A 541 -1.36 7.34 -15.63
C ALA A 541 -1.03 7.67 -17.08
N VAL A 542 0.25 7.88 -17.35
CA VAL A 542 0.76 8.12 -18.69
C VAL A 542 1.80 7.06 -19.01
N SER A 543 1.56 6.29 -20.06
CA SER A 543 2.52 5.38 -20.65
C SER A 543 3.01 5.94 -21.97
N VAL A 544 4.22 5.54 -22.36
CA VAL A 544 4.86 6.02 -23.57
C VAL A 544 5.27 4.80 -24.38
N ALA A 545 4.81 4.74 -25.62
CA ALA A 545 5.27 3.81 -26.62
C ALA A 545 6.31 4.51 -27.51
N ASP A 546 7.00 3.72 -28.33
CA ASP A 546 7.90 4.24 -29.36
C ASP A 546 9.07 5.09 -28.83
N ASP A 547 9.57 6.01 -29.65
CA ASP A 547 10.72 6.87 -29.37
C ASP A 547 10.27 8.22 -28.79
N LEU A 548 9.41 8.15 -27.79
CA LEU A 548 8.84 9.29 -27.08
C LEU A 548 9.28 9.31 -25.61
N ASP A 549 9.26 10.50 -25.01
CA ASP A 549 9.32 10.70 -23.56
C ASP A 549 8.31 11.77 -23.16
N VAL A 550 7.89 11.76 -21.90
CA VAL A 550 6.86 12.68 -21.40
C VAL A 550 7.23 13.20 -20.02
N ARG A 551 6.96 14.48 -19.79
CA ARG A 551 7.12 15.11 -18.48
C ARG A 551 5.92 16.01 -18.16
N PRO A 552 5.55 16.14 -16.88
CA PRO A 552 4.56 17.12 -16.47
C PRO A 552 5.12 18.54 -16.62
N VAL A 553 4.28 19.47 -17.08
CA VAL A 553 4.56 20.91 -17.11
C VAL A 553 3.79 21.59 -15.98
N GLN A 554 2.48 21.35 -15.92
CA GLN A 554 1.58 21.86 -14.89
C GLN A 554 0.62 20.76 -14.44
N LEU A 555 0.38 20.68 -13.13
CA LEU A 555 -0.52 19.71 -12.51
C LEU A 555 -1.44 20.45 -11.53
N ASP A 556 -2.75 20.26 -11.71
CA ASP A 556 -3.80 20.85 -10.88
C ASP A 556 -4.69 19.74 -10.31
N GLY A 557 -4.80 19.66 -8.98
CA GLY A 557 -5.61 18.64 -8.31
C GLY A 557 -5.06 17.20 -8.38
N LEU A 558 -3.77 17.04 -8.67
CA LEU A 558 -3.10 15.75 -8.84
C LEU A 558 -1.99 15.54 -7.80
N THR A 559 -1.96 14.35 -7.20
CA THR A 559 -0.91 13.92 -6.26
C THR A 559 -0.18 12.72 -6.82
N PRO A 560 1.18 12.66 -6.78
CA PRO A 560 1.93 11.50 -7.27
C PRO A 560 1.46 10.19 -6.63
N LEU A 561 1.37 9.14 -7.45
CA LEU A 561 0.91 7.81 -7.05
C LEU A 561 2.05 6.80 -7.19
N ASP A 562 2.33 6.05 -6.12
CA ASP A 562 3.37 5.01 -6.16
C ASP A 562 2.85 3.64 -6.66
N GLU A 563 3.75 2.70 -6.93
CA GLU A 563 3.40 1.36 -7.43
C GLU A 563 2.52 0.54 -6.48
N LYS A 564 2.62 0.73 -5.16
CA LYS A 564 1.80 -0.01 -4.19
C LYS A 564 0.39 0.54 -4.14
N GLU A 565 0.23 1.85 -4.32
CA GLU A 565 -1.05 2.54 -4.30
C GLU A 565 -1.87 2.31 -5.58
N LYS A 566 -1.22 2.03 -6.73
CA LYS A 566 -1.88 1.76 -8.02
C LYS A 566 -2.99 0.69 -7.96
N ALA A 567 -2.85 -0.31 -7.10
CA ALA A 567 -3.82 -1.39 -6.96
C ALA A 567 -5.20 -0.89 -6.50
N ALA A 568 -5.26 0.14 -5.65
CA ALA A 568 -6.50 0.70 -5.14
C ALA A 568 -7.34 1.42 -6.21
N TYR A 569 -6.76 1.69 -7.38
CA TYR A 569 -7.39 2.37 -8.52
C TYR A 569 -7.45 1.48 -9.77
N GLY A 570 -7.27 0.16 -9.64
CA GLY A 570 -7.32 -0.76 -10.79
C GLY A 570 -6.17 -0.57 -11.79
N LEU A 571 -5.04 0.00 -11.36
CA LEU A 571 -3.83 0.22 -12.18
C LEU A 571 -2.68 -0.73 -11.82
N ALA A 572 -2.96 -1.83 -11.11
CA ALA A 572 -1.94 -2.81 -10.72
C ALA A 572 -1.24 -3.40 -11.96
N GLY A 573 0.10 -3.36 -11.97
CA GLY A 573 0.91 -3.91 -13.07
C GLY A 573 0.93 -3.05 -14.34
N VAL A 574 0.28 -1.87 -14.33
CA VAL A 574 0.34 -0.94 -15.46
C VAL A 574 1.69 -0.23 -15.45
N GLU A 575 2.55 -0.55 -16.43
CA GLU A 575 3.77 0.21 -16.68
C GLU A 575 3.42 1.64 -17.09
N SER A 576 3.89 2.62 -16.31
CA SER A 576 3.62 4.03 -16.56
C SER A 576 4.84 4.88 -16.26
N ARG A 577 5.04 5.91 -17.09
CA ARG A 577 6.09 6.93 -16.91
C ARG A 577 5.70 7.95 -15.85
N LEU A 578 4.41 8.29 -15.79
CA LEU A 578 3.79 9.19 -14.82
C LEU A 578 2.54 8.51 -14.24
N ALA A 579 2.25 8.73 -12.95
CA ALA A 579 1.03 8.27 -12.30
C ALA A 579 0.64 9.24 -11.17
N TYR A 580 -0.64 9.58 -11.11
CA TYR A 580 -1.18 10.52 -10.14
C TYR A 580 -2.58 10.10 -9.70
N ARG A 581 -2.98 10.45 -8.46
CA ARG A 581 -4.36 10.38 -7.96
C ARG A 581 -5.01 11.75 -7.84
N TYR A 582 -6.33 11.76 -7.86
CA TYR A 582 -7.19 12.91 -7.55
C TYR A 582 -8.36 12.50 -6.64
N GLU A 583 -8.87 13.46 -5.86
CA GLU A 583 -9.96 13.26 -4.88
C GLU A 583 -11.27 13.97 -5.26
N SER A 584 -11.24 14.77 -6.32
CA SER A 584 -12.44 15.36 -6.92
C SER A 584 -12.22 15.28 -8.42
N GLY A 585 -13.18 14.79 -9.22
CA GLY A 585 -13.07 14.61 -10.69
C GLY A 585 -12.72 15.87 -11.51
N ARG A 586 -12.31 16.96 -10.85
CA ARG A 586 -11.75 18.19 -11.39
C ARG A 586 -10.24 18.18 -11.20
N PHE A 587 -9.53 17.72 -12.22
CA PHE A 587 -8.07 17.78 -12.29
C PHE A 587 -7.63 18.32 -13.67
N GLY A 588 -6.40 18.83 -13.73
CA GLY A 588 -5.74 19.26 -14.95
C GLY A 588 -4.30 18.77 -14.99
N ALA A 589 -3.85 18.33 -16.16
CA ALA A 589 -2.46 17.97 -16.38
C ALA A 589 -2.02 18.45 -17.77
N GLU A 590 -1.12 19.43 -17.79
CA GLU A 590 -0.38 19.81 -18.99
C GLU A 590 0.91 18.99 -19.03
N LEU A 591 1.14 18.32 -20.15
CA LEU A 591 2.26 17.42 -20.36
C LEU A 591 3.06 17.90 -21.57
N GLU A 592 4.39 17.78 -21.49
CA GLU A 592 5.28 17.96 -22.62
C GLU A 592 5.73 16.60 -23.12
N ALA A 593 5.32 16.26 -24.34
CA ALA A 593 5.82 15.11 -25.08
C ALA A 593 7.02 15.54 -25.94
N ARG A 594 8.05 14.70 -25.97
CA ARG A 594 9.25 14.91 -26.78
C ARG A 594 9.62 13.66 -27.56
N ARG A 595 10.09 13.81 -28.79
CA ARG A 595 10.79 12.73 -29.50
C ARG A 595 12.21 12.63 -28.97
N ILE A 596 12.67 11.40 -28.76
CA ILE A 596 14.04 11.13 -28.32
C ILE A 596 14.89 10.72 -29.51
N GLU A 597 16.06 11.33 -29.65
CA GLU A 597 17.00 10.97 -30.71
C GLU A 597 17.76 9.68 -30.37
N PRO A 598 18.05 8.83 -31.38
CA PRO A 598 18.86 7.64 -31.19
C PRO A 598 20.29 8.04 -30.85
N ARG A 599 20.88 7.34 -29.87
CA ARG A 599 22.32 7.41 -29.61
C ARG A 599 22.99 6.25 -30.32
N VAL A 600 23.69 6.56 -31.41
CA VAL A 600 24.39 5.57 -32.23
C VAL A 600 25.89 5.59 -31.94
N THR A 601 26.49 4.43 -31.78
CA THR A 601 27.96 4.25 -31.79
C THR A 601 28.35 3.27 -32.89
N ALA A 602 29.57 3.32 -33.39
CA ALA A 602 30.00 2.45 -34.48
C ALA A 602 31.38 1.81 -34.23
N ARG A 603 31.53 0.59 -34.75
CA ARG A 603 32.79 -0.13 -34.87
C ARG A 603 32.98 -0.56 -36.32
N GLY A 604 34.07 -0.13 -36.94
CA GLY A 604 34.45 -0.50 -38.29
C GLY A 604 35.49 -1.62 -38.33
N PHE A 605 35.34 -2.56 -39.25
CA PHE A 605 36.36 -3.55 -39.60
C PHE A 605 36.65 -3.41 -41.09
N HIS A 606 37.86 -3.02 -41.45
CA HIS A 606 38.24 -2.69 -42.82
C HIS A 606 39.28 -3.72 -43.30
N PHE A 607 38.92 -4.52 -44.28
CA PHE A 607 39.75 -5.59 -44.83
C PHE A 607 40.21 -5.24 -46.23
N PHE A 608 41.52 -5.18 -46.42
CA PHE A 608 42.14 -4.79 -47.67
C PHE A 608 43.00 -5.93 -48.19
N THR A 609 42.60 -6.55 -49.29
CA THR A 609 43.40 -7.57 -49.96
C THR A 609 44.05 -6.98 -51.20
N LEU A 610 45.38 -6.88 -51.17
CA LEU A 610 46.16 -6.30 -52.25
C LEU A 610 46.68 -7.39 -53.20
N ASN A 611 46.16 -7.39 -54.42
CA ASN A 611 46.62 -8.20 -55.54
C ASN A 611 47.46 -7.34 -56.51
N ARG A 612 47.95 -7.94 -57.60
CA ARG A 612 48.90 -7.30 -58.53
C ARG A 612 48.41 -5.98 -59.13
N ASP A 613 47.13 -5.93 -59.51
CA ASP A 613 46.49 -4.85 -60.25
C ASP A 613 45.17 -4.39 -59.60
N LEU A 614 44.83 -4.94 -58.43
CA LEU A 614 43.53 -4.78 -57.81
C LEU A 614 43.62 -4.77 -56.29
N LEU A 615 42.97 -3.79 -55.67
CA LEU A 615 42.63 -3.79 -54.25
C LEU A 615 41.18 -4.26 -54.09
N ARG A 616 40.99 -5.38 -53.40
CA ARG A 616 39.67 -5.77 -52.92
C ARG A 616 39.44 -5.18 -51.55
N VAL A 617 38.32 -4.49 -51.41
CA VAL A 617 37.88 -3.86 -50.18
C VAL A 617 36.64 -4.59 -49.69
N HIS A 618 36.73 -5.17 -48.51
CA HIS A 618 35.60 -5.67 -47.75
C HIS A 618 35.59 -4.93 -46.42
N GLU A 619 34.52 -4.21 -46.10
CA GLU A 619 34.41 -3.51 -44.83
C GLU A 619 33.12 -3.84 -44.12
N GLU A 620 33.15 -3.92 -42.80
CA GLU A 620 31.98 -4.11 -41.97
C GLU A 620 31.82 -2.93 -41.04
N LEU A 621 30.65 -2.30 -41.07
CA LEU A 621 30.25 -1.28 -40.11
C LEU A 621 29.20 -1.86 -39.17
N GLN A 622 29.57 -1.96 -37.90
CA GLN A 622 28.71 -2.42 -36.82
C GLN A 622 28.26 -1.22 -35.99
N TYR A 623 27.00 -0.85 -36.11
CA TYR A 623 26.38 0.21 -35.31
C TYR A 623 25.69 -0.41 -34.09
N GLU A 624 25.78 0.28 -32.96
CA GLU A 624 24.99 -0.01 -31.76
C GLU A 624 24.08 1.19 -31.49
N VAL A 625 22.78 0.98 -31.62
CA VAL A 625 21.74 1.99 -31.42
C VAL A 625 21.13 1.86 -30.04
N THR A 626 21.20 2.92 -29.26
CA THR A 626 20.66 2.99 -27.90
C THR A 626 19.73 4.19 -27.73
N ARG A 627 18.95 4.21 -26.65
CA ARG A 627 17.99 5.26 -26.27
C ARG A 627 16.71 5.32 -27.10
N ALA A 628 16.81 5.42 -28.42
CA ALA A 628 15.70 5.46 -29.35
C ALA A 628 16.05 4.65 -30.61
N ARG A 629 15.04 4.21 -31.37
CA ARG A 629 15.24 3.44 -32.60
C ARG A 629 15.78 4.34 -33.70
N ALA A 630 16.64 3.78 -34.55
CA ALA A 630 17.11 4.42 -35.78
C ALA A 630 16.44 3.78 -36.99
N ASP A 631 15.94 4.59 -37.92
CA ASP A 631 15.38 4.14 -39.20
C ASP A 631 16.42 4.13 -40.34
N ARG A 632 17.58 4.74 -40.10
CA ARG A 632 18.69 4.86 -41.06
C ARG A 632 20.03 4.94 -40.35
N VAL A 633 21.08 4.53 -41.05
CA VAL A 633 22.48 4.76 -40.66
C VAL A 633 23.24 5.41 -41.81
N ARG A 634 24.31 6.14 -41.50
CA ARG A 634 25.11 6.86 -42.49
C ARG A 634 26.58 6.53 -42.37
N PHE A 635 27.26 6.44 -43.50
CA PHE A 635 28.72 6.35 -43.56
C PHE A 635 29.27 7.15 -44.73
N SER A 636 30.56 7.46 -44.69
CA SER A 636 31.28 8.19 -45.73
C SER A 636 32.39 7.34 -46.30
N LEU A 637 32.64 7.49 -47.60
CA LEU A 637 33.79 6.93 -48.30
C LEU A 637 34.56 8.04 -49.02
N PRO A 638 35.90 7.95 -49.15
CA PRO A 638 36.69 8.88 -49.95
C PRO A 638 36.22 8.99 -51.41
N LEU A 639 36.36 10.16 -52.03
CA LEU A 639 35.87 10.41 -53.40
C LEU A 639 36.55 9.55 -54.49
N ASP A 640 37.75 9.05 -54.21
CA ASP A 640 38.51 8.15 -55.09
C ASP A 640 38.02 6.70 -55.07
N THR A 641 37.10 6.34 -54.16
CA THR A 641 36.36 5.08 -54.22
C THR A 641 35.37 5.04 -55.39
N PRO A 642 35.07 3.85 -55.95
CA PRO A 642 34.04 3.73 -56.99
C PRO A 642 32.64 4.11 -56.49
N GLN A 643 31.77 4.55 -57.40
CA GLN A 643 30.35 4.77 -57.09
C GLN A 643 29.58 3.44 -56.92
N GLY A 644 30.03 2.38 -57.60
CA GLY A 644 29.45 1.04 -57.49
C GLY A 644 29.95 0.32 -56.24
N VAL A 645 29.39 0.66 -55.09
CA VAL A 645 29.62 -0.05 -53.81
C VAL A 645 28.46 -1.02 -53.57
N SER A 646 28.77 -2.29 -53.31
CA SER A 646 27.77 -3.25 -52.86
C SER A 646 27.59 -3.10 -51.36
N ILE A 647 26.37 -2.81 -50.91
CA ILE A 647 26.01 -2.68 -49.50
C ILE A 647 25.07 -3.83 -49.15
N GLN A 648 25.49 -4.69 -48.23
CA GLN A 648 24.74 -5.86 -47.80
C GLN A 648 24.50 -5.83 -46.30
N GLU A 649 23.38 -6.35 -45.85
CA GLU A 649 23.16 -6.62 -44.43
C GLU A 649 23.83 -7.93 -44.01
N THR A 650 24.45 -7.92 -42.84
CA THR A 650 25.03 -9.13 -42.23
C THR A 650 24.26 -9.56 -40.97
N GLY A 651 23.07 -8.99 -40.74
CA GLY A 651 22.15 -9.33 -39.64
C GLY A 651 20.66 -9.10 -39.98
N ASP A 652 19.77 -9.20 -38.99
CA ASP A 652 18.31 -9.34 -39.18
C ASP A 652 17.52 -8.01 -39.28
N VAL A 653 18.15 -6.94 -39.76
CA VAL A 653 17.57 -5.59 -39.76
C VAL A 653 16.89 -5.23 -41.08
N GLY A 654 17.38 -5.73 -42.21
CA GLY A 654 16.83 -5.44 -43.54
C GLY A 654 17.17 -4.02 -44.04
N ILE A 655 17.76 -3.91 -45.23
CA ILE A 655 18.00 -2.65 -45.95
C ILE A 655 16.85 -2.41 -46.94
N LYS A 656 16.18 -1.27 -46.81
CA LYS A 656 15.10 -0.85 -47.72
C LYS A 656 15.67 -0.24 -49.00
N GLU A 657 16.58 0.72 -48.83
CA GLU A 657 17.27 1.41 -49.91
C GLU A 657 18.55 2.03 -49.38
N TYR A 658 19.47 2.35 -50.28
CA TYR A 658 20.62 3.17 -49.96
C TYR A 658 20.88 4.16 -51.09
N ILE A 659 21.22 5.38 -50.72
CA ILE A 659 21.54 6.46 -51.66
C ILE A 659 22.83 7.13 -51.22
N PHE A 660 23.49 7.83 -52.14
CA PHE A 660 24.65 8.63 -51.81
C PHE A 660 24.55 10.04 -52.37
N GLU A 661 25.24 10.96 -51.68
CA GLU A 661 25.52 12.31 -52.15
C GLU A 661 27.03 12.56 -52.08
N GLU A 662 27.56 13.32 -53.03
CA GLU A 662 28.98 13.73 -53.01
C GLU A 662 29.10 15.09 -52.32
N THR A 663 29.97 15.16 -51.32
CA THR A 663 30.38 16.42 -50.68
C THR A 663 31.69 16.92 -51.31
N ALA A 664 32.29 17.99 -50.77
CA ALA A 664 33.56 18.51 -51.28
C ALA A 664 34.74 17.53 -51.13
N THR A 665 34.68 16.60 -50.17
CA THR A 665 35.83 15.74 -49.79
C THR A 665 35.52 14.24 -49.75
N GLU A 666 34.24 13.87 -49.69
CA GLU A 666 33.81 12.51 -49.41
C GLU A 666 32.41 12.22 -49.98
N ARG A 667 32.09 10.95 -50.20
CA ARG A 667 30.78 10.46 -50.63
C ARG A 667 30.02 9.96 -49.42
N LEU A 668 28.92 10.63 -49.07
CA LEU A 668 28.06 10.30 -47.93
C LEU A 668 26.95 9.34 -48.38
N TRP A 669 26.92 8.15 -47.79
CA TRP A 669 25.90 7.14 -48.00
C TRP A 669 24.87 7.19 -46.86
N THR A 670 23.59 7.18 -47.23
CA THR A 670 22.48 6.97 -46.29
C THR A 670 21.84 5.62 -46.60
N VAL A 671 21.87 4.72 -45.61
CA VAL A 671 21.23 3.39 -45.66
C VAL A 671 19.94 3.45 -44.86
N THR A 672 18.80 3.36 -45.53
CA THR A 672 17.47 3.34 -44.90
C THR A 672 17.08 1.88 -44.62
N LEU A 673 16.63 1.61 -43.39
CA LEU A 673 16.27 0.28 -42.93
C LEU A 673 14.81 -0.05 -43.26
N THR A 674 14.46 -1.33 -43.27
CA THR A 674 13.07 -1.77 -43.48
C THR A 674 12.15 -1.44 -42.31
N ARG A 675 12.71 -1.28 -41.11
CA ARG A 675 12.03 -0.91 -39.87
C ARG A 675 13.00 -0.15 -38.95
N PRO A 676 12.49 0.70 -38.04
CA PRO A 676 13.32 1.29 -36.97
C PRO A 676 13.91 0.21 -36.06
N VAL A 677 15.17 0.38 -35.64
CA VAL A 677 15.91 -0.58 -34.80
C VAL A 677 16.51 0.05 -33.56
N LEU A 678 16.31 -0.60 -32.41
CA LEU A 678 17.08 -0.42 -31.18
C LEU A 678 18.00 -1.64 -31.01
N GLY A 679 19.30 -1.42 -30.82
CA GLY A 679 20.35 -2.45 -30.78
C GLY A 679 21.26 -2.45 -31.99
N ALA A 680 21.80 -3.63 -32.34
CA ALA A 680 22.85 -3.77 -33.33
C ALA A 680 22.35 -3.68 -34.79
N ILE A 681 23.06 -2.93 -35.63
CA ILE A 681 22.90 -2.89 -37.08
C ILE A 681 24.26 -3.22 -37.71
N ARG A 682 24.31 -4.20 -38.60
CA ARG A 682 25.56 -4.63 -39.25
C ARG A 682 25.42 -4.57 -40.77
N ILE A 683 26.29 -3.81 -41.40
CA ILE A 683 26.36 -3.70 -42.87
C ILE A 683 27.76 -4.05 -43.34
N ALA A 684 27.85 -4.76 -44.45
CA ALA A 684 29.06 -5.04 -45.19
C ALA A 684 29.11 -4.19 -46.47
N LEU A 685 30.29 -3.71 -46.79
CA LEU A 685 30.61 -2.87 -47.95
C LEU A 685 31.64 -3.61 -48.78
N ASP A 686 31.31 -3.90 -50.04
CA ASP A 686 32.21 -4.59 -50.96
C ASP A 686 32.41 -3.75 -52.23
N PHE A 687 33.68 -3.49 -52.56
CA PHE A 687 34.06 -2.86 -53.81
C PHE A 687 35.52 -3.17 -54.17
N GLU A 688 35.88 -2.93 -55.42
CA GLU A 688 37.23 -3.16 -55.93
C GLU A 688 37.80 -1.87 -56.53
N MET A 689 39.11 -1.65 -56.35
CA MET A 689 39.84 -0.52 -56.92
C MET A 689 41.02 -1.02 -57.76
N GLY A 690 41.05 -0.65 -59.04
CA GLY A 690 42.13 -1.01 -59.94
C GLY A 690 43.35 -0.09 -59.81
N PHE A 691 44.53 -0.62 -60.12
CA PHE A 691 45.77 0.13 -60.19
C PHE A 691 46.39 0.07 -61.58
N GLU A 692 47.02 1.16 -62.01
CA GLU A 692 47.79 1.19 -63.25
C GLU A 692 49.23 0.69 -63.02
N GLY A 693 49.55 -0.53 -63.48
CA GLY A 693 50.92 -1.10 -63.45
C GLY A 693 51.11 -2.34 -62.55
N ALA A 694 52.33 -2.87 -62.49
CA ALA A 694 52.69 -4.09 -61.74
C ALA A 694 53.11 -3.79 -60.27
N GLY A 695 52.30 -2.99 -59.57
CA GLY A 695 52.56 -2.57 -58.20
C GLY A 695 52.02 -1.17 -57.91
N VAL A 696 52.02 -0.80 -56.63
CA VAL A 696 51.55 0.50 -56.13
C VAL A 696 52.59 1.13 -55.21
N ASP A 697 52.81 2.43 -55.32
CA ASP A 697 53.69 3.17 -54.40
C ASP A 697 52.88 4.20 -53.60
N GLY A 698 52.62 3.88 -52.34
CA GLY A 698 52.04 4.84 -51.40
C GLY A 698 50.53 5.04 -51.49
N VAL A 699 49.78 4.05 -51.95
CA VAL A 699 48.30 4.07 -51.98
C VAL A 699 47.75 4.17 -50.56
N GLN A 700 46.83 5.11 -50.35
CA GLN A 700 46.04 5.23 -49.12
C GLN A 700 44.86 4.27 -49.20
N LEU A 701 44.66 3.46 -48.16
CA LEU A 701 43.53 2.54 -48.09
C LEU A 701 42.23 3.31 -47.71
N PRO A 702 41.12 3.12 -48.42
CA PRO A 702 39.89 3.89 -48.22
C PRO A 702 39.01 3.27 -47.12
N CYS A 703 39.11 3.75 -45.88
CA CYS A 703 38.26 3.28 -44.78
C CYS A 703 36.92 4.01 -44.76
N ALA A 704 35.80 3.28 -44.73
CA ALA A 704 34.48 3.85 -44.50
C ALA A 704 34.34 4.40 -43.08
N MET A 705 33.75 5.58 -42.94
CA MET A 705 33.56 6.23 -41.64
C MET A 705 32.09 6.41 -41.33
N ALA A 706 31.64 5.92 -40.18
CA ALA A 706 30.28 6.14 -39.71
C ALA A 706 30.03 7.63 -39.42
N VAL A 707 28.89 8.15 -39.87
CA VAL A 707 28.51 9.57 -39.77
C VAL A 707 27.33 9.73 -38.83
N GLY A 708 27.34 10.79 -38.02
CA GLY A 708 26.27 11.06 -37.05
C GLY A 708 26.32 10.15 -35.81
N VAL A 709 27.46 9.53 -35.52
CA VAL A 709 27.64 8.65 -34.36
C VAL A 709 28.31 9.38 -33.20
N ALA A 710 27.93 9.04 -31.97
CA ALA A 710 28.49 9.61 -30.75
C ALA A 710 29.94 9.16 -30.50
N TYR A 711 30.32 7.98 -31.02
CA TYR A 711 31.66 7.41 -30.90
C TYR A 711 31.90 6.42 -32.04
N GLN A 712 33.11 6.44 -32.60
CA GLN A 712 33.57 5.45 -33.58
C GLN A 712 34.96 4.91 -33.22
N SER A 713 35.13 3.61 -33.41
CA SER A 713 36.42 2.91 -33.40
C SER A 713 36.51 1.96 -34.59
N GLY A 714 37.69 1.45 -34.89
CA GLY A 714 37.79 0.39 -35.88
C GLY A 714 39.16 -0.25 -36.01
N TYR A 715 39.20 -1.27 -36.86
CA TYR A 715 40.37 -2.08 -37.14
C TYR A 715 40.59 -2.16 -38.64
N VAL A 716 41.85 -2.07 -39.05
CA VAL A 716 42.29 -2.21 -40.43
C VAL A 716 43.16 -3.45 -40.54
N ALA A 717 42.76 -4.41 -41.37
CA ALA A 717 43.51 -5.60 -41.70
C ALA A 717 44.02 -5.50 -43.14
N VAL A 718 45.33 -5.69 -43.34
CA VAL A 718 45.95 -5.66 -44.67
C VAL A 718 46.46 -7.05 -45.00
N GLU A 719 45.96 -7.61 -46.10
CA GLU A 719 46.33 -8.91 -46.64
C GLU A 719 47.08 -8.76 -47.96
N GLY A 720 48.01 -9.69 -48.19
CA GLY A 720 48.92 -9.64 -49.32
C GLY A 720 48.90 -10.85 -50.23
N ASP A 721 49.16 -10.61 -51.50
CA ASP A 721 49.43 -11.65 -52.49
C ASP A 721 50.83 -12.29 -52.32
N PRO A 722 51.00 -13.62 -52.57
CA PRO A 722 52.30 -14.30 -52.59
C PRO A 722 53.41 -13.59 -53.35
N ASP A 723 53.04 -13.03 -54.51
CA ASP A 723 53.94 -12.58 -55.55
C ASP A 723 54.33 -11.12 -55.34
N LEU A 724 53.77 -10.46 -54.31
CA LEU A 724 54.04 -9.07 -53.97
C LEU A 724 54.89 -8.94 -52.70
N ALA A 725 55.85 -8.02 -52.75
CA ALA A 725 56.54 -7.48 -51.59
C ALA A 725 55.75 -6.24 -51.15
N ILE A 726 54.95 -6.40 -50.09
CA ILE A 726 54.10 -5.33 -49.56
C ILE A 726 54.75 -4.73 -48.32
N GLU A 727 54.96 -3.43 -48.35
CA GLU A 727 55.49 -2.60 -47.27
C GLU A 727 54.37 -1.66 -46.78
N ILE A 728 54.18 -1.60 -45.46
CA ILE A 728 53.23 -0.69 -44.82
C ILE A 728 54.00 0.57 -44.43
N LEU A 729 53.75 1.67 -45.15
CA LEU A 729 54.48 2.94 -45.04
C LEU A 729 54.00 3.78 -43.86
N GLU A 730 52.69 3.79 -43.62
CA GLU A 730 52.03 4.52 -42.55
C GLU A 730 50.85 3.67 -42.06
N ALA A 731 50.67 3.55 -40.75
CA ALA A 731 49.54 2.87 -40.15
C ALA A 731 49.36 3.35 -38.69
N PRO A 732 48.15 3.22 -38.11
CA PRO A 732 47.94 3.48 -36.70
C PRO A 732 48.54 2.36 -35.84
N ARG A 733 48.16 2.29 -34.56
CA ARG A 733 48.73 1.31 -33.63
C ARG A 733 48.44 -0.11 -34.10
N ARG A 734 49.48 -0.93 -34.24
CA ARG A 734 49.34 -2.37 -34.49
C ARG A 734 48.69 -3.08 -33.29
N VAL A 735 47.77 -3.98 -33.56
CA VAL A 735 47.02 -4.77 -32.57
C VAL A 735 47.09 -6.27 -32.88
N ASP A 736 46.55 -7.10 -31.97
CA ASP A 736 46.50 -8.55 -32.14
C ASP A 736 45.36 -8.97 -33.08
N LEU A 737 45.50 -10.13 -33.72
CA LEU A 737 44.48 -10.71 -34.61
C LEU A 737 43.18 -11.04 -33.85
N GLY A 738 43.27 -11.37 -32.56
CA GLY A 738 42.10 -11.67 -31.72
C GLY A 738 41.11 -10.50 -31.60
N GLU A 739 41.53 -9.28 -31.91
CA GLU A 739 40.66 -8.10 -31.94
C GLU A 739 39.63 -8.12 -33.09
N LEU A 740 39.84 -8.99 -34.10
CA LEU A 740 38.92 -9.16 -35.23
C LEU A 740 37.86 -10.25 -34.98
N VAL A 741 37.73 -10.75 -33.74
CA VAL A 741 36.77 -11.82 -33.38
C VAL A 741 35.32 -11.44 -33.65
N ASP A 742 34.98 -10.15 -33.54
CA ASP A 742 33.62 -9.65 -33.74
C ASP A 742 33.25 -9.44 -35.22
N ALA A 743 34.22 -9.52 -36.14
CA ALA A 743 33.99 -9.37 -37.58
C ALA A 743 33.48 -10.68 -38.20
N ALA A 744 32.56 -10.57 -39.17
CA ALA A 744 32.07 -11.74 -39.90
C ALA A 744 33.14 -12.31 -40.83
N TYR A 745 33.93 -11.45 -41.47
CA TYR A 745 35.08 -11.81 -42.28
C TYR A 745 36.30 -12.04 -41.40
N GLN A 746 36.98 -13.16 -41.65
CA GLN A 746 38.20 -13.55 -40.95
C GLN A 746 39.36 -13.54 -41.96
N PRO A 747 40.44 -12.76 -41.72
CA PRO A 747 41.55 -12.66 -42.64
C PRO A 747 42.20 -13.99 -42.98
N GLY A 748 42.68 -14.11 -44.21
CA GLY A 748 43.36 -15.28 -44.74
C GLY A 748 44.81 -15.44 -44.23
N ARG A 749 45.49 -16.45 -44.81
CA ARG A 749 46.83 -16.91 -44.37
C ARG A 749 47.96 -15.89 -44.64
N ARG A 750 47.68 -14.77 -45.31
CA ARG A 750 48.66 -13.74 -45.69
C ARG A 750 48.36 -12.37 -45.09
N LEU A 751 47.86 -12.37 -43.86
CA LEU A 751 47.73 -11.16 -43.06
C LEU A 751 49.11 -10.54 -42.78
N LEU A 752 49.30 -9.29 -43.19
CA LEU A 752 50.51 -8.51 -42.96
C LEU A 752 50.47 -7.82 -41.58
N GLY A 753 49.28 -7.36 -41.18
CA GLY A 753 49.06 -6.74 -39.88
C GLY A 753 47.60 -6.30 -39.68
N VAL A 754 47.26 -6.08 -38.41
CA VAL A 754 46.00 -5.49 -37.96
C VAL A 754 46.33 -4.21 -37.21
N TYR A 755 45.57 -3.14 -37.45
CA TYR A 755 45.82 -1.81 -36.91
C TYR A 755 44.54 -1.20 -36.36
N GLY A 756 44.54 -0.80 -35.09
CA GLY A 756 43.38 -0.22 -34.42
C GLY A 756 43.41 1.31 -34.42
N PHE A 757 42.23 1.94 -34.55
CA PHE A 757 42.06 3.39 -34.47
C PHE A 757 40.77 3.79 -33.73
N VAL A 758 40.73 5.05 -33.27
CA VAL A 758 39.58 5.67 -32.61
C VAL A 758 39.38 7.07 -33.18
N GLY A 759 38.13 7.43 -33.49
CA GLY A 759 37.79 8.75 -34.02
C GLY A 759 37.90 8.83 -35.55
N PRO A 760 38.69 9.77 -36.12
CA PRO A 760 38.71 10.04 -37.56
C PRO A 760 39.35 8.91 -38.38
N ALA A 761 39.19 8.99 -39.70
CA ALA A 761 39.72 8.00 -40.64
C ALA A 761 41.23 7.79 -40.46
N PRO A 762 41.70 6.52 -40.36
CA PRO A 762 43.12 6.24 -40.18
C PRO A 762 43.89 6.49 -41.47
N ARG A 763 45.12 6.98 -41.35
CA ARG A 763 46.08 6.97 -42.46
C ARG A 763 46.76 5.61 -42.52
N VAL A 764 46.44 4.84 -43.56
CA VAL A 764 47.06 3.55 -43.83
C VAL A 764 47.56 3.58 -45.26
N ARG A 765 48.87 3.68 -45.41
CA ARG A 765 49.53 3.74 -46.71
C ARG A 765 50.34 2.49 -46.96
N VAL A 766 50.17 1.92 -48.14
CA VAL A 766 50.86 0.69 -48.56
C VAL A 766 51.65 0.92 -49.83
N ARG A 767 52.77 0.22 -49.94
CA ARG A 767 53.54 0.04 -51.17
C ARG A 767 53.57 -1.44 -51.48
N ALA A 768 53.36 -1.81 -52.74
CA ALA A 768 53.51 -3.18 -53.21
C ALA A 768 54.31 -3.20 -54.50
N VAL A 769 55.31 -4.07 -54.55
CA VAL A 769 56.15 -4.30 -55.74
C VAL A 769 56.27 -5.79 -56.00
N GLU A 770 56.45 -6.20 -57.26
CA GLU A 770 56.63 -7.61 -57.62
C GLU A 770 57.88 -8.22 -56.95
N ARG A 771 57.74 -9.41 -56.34
CA ARG A 771 58.86 -10.09 -55.67
C ARG A 771 59.86 -10.63 -56.68
N VAL A 772 61.13 -10.29 -56.50
CA VAL A 772 62.23 -10.97 -57.19
C VAL A 772 62.58 -12.25 -56.42
N LEU A 773 62.24 -13.42 -56.97
CA LEU A 773 62.61 -14.72 -56.39
C LEU A 773 64.12 -14.96 -56.55
N ALA A 774 64.81 -15.32 -55.46
CA ALA A 774 66.24 -15.69 -55.49
C ALA A 774 66.43 -17.17 -55.91
N GLU A 775 67.54 -17.47 -56.60
CA GLU A 775 67.87 -18.85 -57.01
C GLU A 775 68.15 -19.78 -55.81
N MET A 776 67.73 -21.04 -55.93
CA MET A 776 67.85 -22.06 -54.87
C MET A 776 69.32 -22.42 -54.59
N PRO A 777 69.79 -22.43 -53.33
CA PRO A 777 71.18 -22.75 -53.00
C PRO A 777 71.53 -24.20 -53.36
N LEU A 778 72.67 -24.37 -54.04
CA LEU A 778 73.14 -25.66 -54.57
C LEU A 778 73.69 -26.63 -53.50
N ILE A 779 74.05 -26.11 -52.31
CA ILE A 779 74.61 -26.87 -51.19
C ILE A 779 74.02 -26.37 -49.87
N ILE A 780 73.57 -27.29 -49.02
CA ILE A 780 73.08 -27.04 -47.66
C ILE A 780 73.95 -27.83 -46.69
N VAL A 781 74.52 -27.17 -45.69
CA VAL A 781 75.24 -27.84 -44.59
C VAL A 781 74.26 -28.12 -43.47
N GLU A 782 73.93 -29.39 -43.24
CA GLU A 782 72.99 -29.80 -42.18
C GLU A 782 73.66 -29.82 -40.81
N ARG A 783 74.96 -30.12 -40.74
CA ARG A 783 75.74 -30.17 -39.49
C ARG A 783 77.22 -29.98 -39.76
N GLY A 784 77.92 -29.26 -38.89
CA GLY A 784 79.38 -29.15 -38.90
C GLY A 784 79.97 -29.41 -37.53
N ARG A 785 81.09 -30.14 -37.46
CA ARG A 785 81.91 -30.32 -36.25
C ARG A 785 83.36 -30.04 -36.60
N LEU A 786 84.04 -29.22 -35.81
CA LEU A 786 85.46 -29.00 -35.91
C LEU A 786 86.12 -29.42 -34.59
N LEU A 787 87.09 -30.31 -34.63
CA LEU A 787 87.90 -30.70 -33.48
C LEU A 787 89.35 -30.29 -33.73
N THR A 788 89.92 -29.47 -32.85
CA THR A 788 91.33 -29.06 -32.96
C THR A 788 92.13 -29.60 -31.80
N LEU A 789 93.22 -30.30 -32.10
CA LEU A 789 94.22 -30.76 -31.15
C LEU A 789 95.42 -29.80 -31.19
N LEU A 790 95.80 -29.27 -30.03
CA LEU A 790 96.94 -28.36 -29.90
C LEU A 790 98.08 -29.08 -29.16
N SER A 791 99.30 -29.05 -29.71
CA SER A 791 100.48 -29.58 -29.03
C SER A 791 101.11 -28.53 -28.11
N ALA A 792 101.89 -29.00 -27.12
CA ALA A 792 102.65 -28.11 -26.23
C ALA A 792 103.70 -27.25 -26.96
N HIS A 793 104.05 -27.59 -28.21
CA HIS A 793 104.95 -26.83 -29.07
C HIS A 793 104.22 -25.86 -30.02
N GLY A 794 102.91 -25.66 -29.84
CA GLY A 794 102.11 -24.71 -30.62
C GLY A 794 101.65 -25.21 -31.99
N LEU A 795 101.80 -26.50 -32.30
CA LEU A 795 101.26 -27.09 -33.52
C LEU A 795 99.77 -27.41 -33.32
N ALA A 796 98.92 -26.99 -34.25
CA ALA A 796 97.49 -27.27 -34.23
C ALA A 796 97.12 -28.21 -35.38
N GLN A 797 96.36 -29.27 -35.08
CA GLN A 797 95.76 -30.15 -36.06
C GLN A 797 94.24 -30.10 -35.91
N SER A 798 93.53 -29.75 -36.98
CA SER A 798 92.07 -29.65 -36.99
C SER A 798 91.43 -30.70 -37.89
N GLU A 799 90.43 -31.39 -37.37
CA GLU A 799 89.51 -32.25 -38.11
C GLU A 799 88.17 -31.53 -38.28
N ALA A 800 87.71 -31.35 -39.53
CA ALA A 800 86.41 -30.79 -39.86
C ALA A 800 85.51 -31.87 -40.48
N VAL A 801 84.35 -32.12 -39.86
CA VAL A 801 83.34 -33.08 -40.34
C VAL A 801 82.05 -32.33 -40.63
N PHE A 802 81.62 -32.34 -41.88
CA PHE A 802 80.36 -31.73 -42.32
C PHE A 802 79.40 -32.79 -42.85
N ARG A 803 78.11 -32.67 -42.48
CA ARG A 803 77.01 -33.36 -43.14
C ARG A 803 76.38 -32.36 -44.10
N VAL A 804 76.41 -32.67 -45.39
CA VAL A 804 75.95 -31.76 -46.45
C VAL A 804 74.92 -32.43 -47.35
N LYS A 805 73.97 -31.66 -47.84
CA LYS A 805 73.13 -31.98 -49.00
C LYS A 805 73.58 -31.10 -50.15
N ALA A 806 74.17 -31.71 -51.16
CA ALA A 806 74.69 -30.99 -52.32
C ALA A 806 74.03 -31.53 -53.61
N LYS A 807 73.61 -30.62 -54.48
CA LYS A 807 73.30 -30.92 -55.89
C LYS A 807 74.50 -30.67 -56.81
N ALA A 808 75.56 -30.05 -56.28
CA ALA A 808 76.80 -29.76 -56.99
C ALA A 808 77.72 -31.00 -57.06
N ALA A 809 78.39 -31.21 -58.20
CA ALA A 809 79.33 -32.31 -58.41
C ALA A 809 80.66 -32.15 -57.64
N PHE A 810 80.98 -30.92 -57.21
CA PHE A 810 82.19 -30.60 -56.46
C PHE A 810 81.84 -29.69 -55.29
N LEU A 811 82.48 -29.93 -54.15
CA LEU A 811 82.38 -29.08 -52.96
C LEU A 811 83.64 -28.22 -52.86
N GLY A 812 83.50 -26.91 -53.01
CA GLY A 812 84.58 -25.97 -52.75
C GLY A 812 84.80 -25.83 -51.24
N VAL A 813 85.99 -26.18 -50.76
CA VAL A 813 86.40 -25.98 -49.37
C VAL A 813 87.57 -25.01 -49.33
N ARG A 814 87.40 -23.88 -48.65
CA ARG A 814 88.48 -22.91 -48.42
C ARG A 814 89.13 -23.21 -47.08
N LEU A 815 90.43 -23.49 -47.10
CA LEU A 815 91.21 -23.73 -45.88
C LEU A 815 91.61 -22.39 -45.25
N PRO A 816 91.76 -22.34 -43.91
CA PRO A 816 92.38 -21.19 -43.26
C PRO A 816 93.80 -20.94 -43.79
N LYS A 817 94.20 -19.67 -43.84
CA LYS A 817 95.52 -19.26 -44.31
C LYS A 817 96.64 -19.95 -43.53
N GLY A 818 97.62 -20.54 -44.23
CA GLY A 818 98.74 -21.27 -43.62
C GLY A 818 98.42 -22.70 -43.16
N ALA A 819 97.20 -23.20 -43.37
CA ALA A 819 96.85 -24.59 -43.08
C ALA A 819 97.23 -25.52 -44.24
N ALA A 820 97.85 -26.66 -43.94
CA ALA A 820 98.07 -27.73 -44.92
C ALA A 820 96.98 -28.80 -44.76
N LEU A 821 96.35 -29.21 -45.86
CA LEU A 821 95.37 -30.31 -45.84
C LEU A 821 96.09 -31.66 -45.77
N TRP A 822 95.79 -32.45 -44.74
CA TRP A 822 96.44 -33.76 -44.55
C TRP A 822 95.65 -34.90 -45.22
N SER A 823 94.34 -34.89 -45.07
CA SER A 823 93.45 -35.92 -45.65
C SER A 823 92.04 -35.36 -45.79
N ALA A 824 91.32 -35.83 -46.80
CA ALA A 824 89.90 -35.57 -46.96
C ALA A 824 89.17 -36.90 -47.16
N HIS A 825 88.01 -37.06 -46.54
CA HIS A 825 87.15 -38.22 -46.71
C HIS A 825 85.74 -37.76 -47.08
N LEU A 826 85.11 -38.48 -47.99
CA LEU A 826 83.69 -38.34 -48.32
C LEU A 826 83.02 -39.69 -48.09
N ASP A 827 82.02 -39.71 -47.21
CA ASP A 827 81.30 -40.93 -46.81
C ASP A 827 82.21 -42.10 -46.41
N GLY A 828 83.28 -41.78 -45.67
CA GLY A 828 84.26 -42.75 -45.17
C GLY A 828 85.34 -43.17 -46.17
N ASN A 829 85.25 -42.77 -47.45
CA ASN A 829 86.24 -43.08 -48.47
C ASN A 829 87.23 -41.92 -48.66
N PRO A 830 88.53 -42.18 -48.86
CA PRO A 830 89.50 -41.13 -49.18
C PRO A 830 89.09 -40.39 -50.44
N ALA A 831 88.92 -39.08 -50.32
CA ALA A 831 88.66 -38.19 -51.44
C ALA A 831 89.97 -37.55 -51.88
N LYS A 832 90.21 -37.45 -53.20
CA LYS A 832 91.38 -36.76 -53.75
C LYS A 832 91.04 -35.26 -53.90
N PRO A 833 91.49 -34.37 -52.99
CA PRO A 833 91.24 -32.94 -53.15
C PRO A 833 91.96 -32.43 -54.39
N GLN A 834 91.30 -31.54 -55.14
CA GLN A 834 91.93 -30.80 -56.22
C GLN A 834 92.07 -29.34 -55.78
N VAL A 835 93.25 -28.76 -55.97
CA VAL A 835 93.45 -27.33 -55.80
C VAL A 835 92.80 -26.65 -57.01
N ALA A 836 91.78 -25.85 -56.78
CA ALA A 836 91.17 -25.06 -57.84
C ALA A 836 92.24 -24.10 -58.40
N ALA A 837 92.51 -24.17 -59.70
CA ALA A 837 93.45 -23.27 -60.35
C ALA A 837 92.95 -21.82 -60.22
N GLY A 838 93.64 -21.00 -59.43
CA GLY A 838 93.33 -19.58 -59.24
C GLY A 838 93.07 -19.10 -57.80
N GLY A 839 93.31 -19.90 -56.75
CA GLY A 839 93.26 -19.43 -55.36
C GLY A 839 94.66 -19.36 -54.71
N GLU A 840 95.17 -18.15 -54.44
CA GLU A 840 96.37 -17.95 -53.62
C GLU A 840 96.21 -18.52 -52.19
N GLY A 841 97.29 -19.08 -51.64
CA GLY A 841 97.32 -19.80 -50.36
C GLY A 841 97.30 -18.97 -49.07
#